data_AF-A0ABD0BL50-F1
#
_entry.id   AF-A0ABD0BL50-F1
#
_cell.length_a   1.000
_cell.length_b   1.000
_cell.length_c   1.000
_cell.angle_alpha   90.00
_cell.angle_beta   90.00
_cell.angle_gamma   90.00
#
_symmetry.space_group_name_H-M   'P 1'
#
loop_
_entity.id
_entity.type
_entity.pdbx_description
1 polymer ?
#
loop_
_entity_poly.entity_id
_entity_poly.type
_entity_poly.pdbx_seq_one_letter_code
_entity_poly.pdbx_strand_id
1 'polypeptide(L)'
;MPLAVLGTYSTPFTDFIESSFVTTRWLNTAEALRGTTSWTPFVETEREAGHALATSPYFVVVTLAIAAIGLIGLCRPGLRFRSFWIALLFVGVIVVCGAHLVPEFLDGPGAALRNVHKFDPLLRIPLLIGVAHAIQIRCTRDVPRPRVAVYALVMLVAAAAVSPAWSGRLLPSGAYSQVPSYWSEAADFLNEKASGTRTLILPAASFARQDWGWTRDEPLQPLLSVPWLVRDAVPLVPPEAIRTLDGTLAAIDEGELSELPAQLERLGVGALVLRHDLDDSVVGTTGTALTLSKVQRLFPAAEVRTFGEVDVVVFAPQRNMMLADAQTAAPTPTKLAGGGEILPLLPRGLYELTHEGAEIVTDTPMLTARNFGTIESAISAPLASADEAHDAKGAALDYPSQGSYTRVVETGGSVAASSSASDATAFGGAHPERSLTAAVDGDPDTAWFPAPGTQEGQWLELRAHSDNPTLSLTTAGAPTEVTISSAGAHTKVKLKPGIPTTIKVPGGPTDAVRITLGPQRPTTTQSGKVGIAEAAIEDAPIRRMVTVPEAPASVREFLFQKVAVDTGVIIRSFSLPKDLTVRLSQSDCHQPTHIDDTPYTCGDDIVLTAGHHEIRTRSNWVRLSEPGYSPRSNLRDIARGESLPPADHDRILVTTRAANKGLTATLSDGTELRPAEFNAASQSFIIPAGAHGTVTLSMRADATYRRGLLGGGVLAVVIAAGYVLAIIRRRRGTEPPVRPWPALILPLVGTAAVCCIVGWWGLLMLPSLWAIRRFTTITPTIIIGAMMAITVLWLARTPWPSAHYFDLVPFTDVLCCLALLCPLLSKDCRFGER
;
A
#
# COMPACT_ATOMS: atom_id res chain seq x y z
N MET A 1 15.96 18.26 -14.57
CA MET A 1 16.03 17.47 -15.81
C MET A 1 15.90 15.96 -15.56
N PRO A 2 16.75 15.28 -14.76
CA PRO A 2 16.54 13.87 -14.41
C PRO A 2 15.12 13.54 -13.91
N LEU A 3 14.58 14.37 -13.00
CA LEU A 3 13.21 14.21 -12.49
C LEU A 3 12.14 14.27 -13.58
N ALA A 4 12.29 15.13 -14.59
CA ALA A 4 11.33 15.23 -15.69
C ALA A 4 11.41 14.03 -16.64
N VAL A 5 12.61 13.49 -16.87
CA VAL A 5 12.80 12.23 -17.61
C VAL A 5 12.11 11.09 -16.86
N LEU A 6 12.38 10.94 -15.57
CA LEU A 6 11.75 9.90 -14.76
C LEU A 6 10.23 10.07 -14.70
N GLY A 7 9.70 11.29 -14.57
CA GLY A 7 8.25 11.53 -14.60
C GLY A 7 7.57 11.17 -15.93
N THR A 8 8.33 11.01 -17.02
CA THR A 8 7.79 10.61 -18.34
C THR A 8 7.81 9.09 -18.54
N TYR A 9 8.84 8.40 -18.01
CA TYR A 9 9.12 6.99 -18.30
C TYR A 9 8.99 6.05 -17.10
N SER A 10 8.91 6.57 -15.89
CA SER A 10 8.63 5.78 -14.68
C SER A 10 7.16 5.42 -14.60
N THR A 11 6.86 4.31 -13.93
CA THR A 11 5.49 3.95 -13.55
C THR A 11 4.99 4.87 -12.42
N PRO A 12 3.67 5.09 -12.30
CA PRO A 12 3.08 5.96 -11.29
C PRO A 12 3.03 5.28 -9.91
N PHE A 13 4.18 4.85 -9.39
CA PHE A 13 4.27 4.08 -8.15
C PHE A 13 3.73 4.83 -6.91
N THR A 14 3.61 6.16 -6.96
CA THR A 14 3.05 7.00 -5.87
C THR A 14 1.57 6.74 -5.58
N ASP A 15 0.89 6.06 -6.50
CA ASP A 15 -0.50 5.64 -6.35
C ASP A 15 -0.60 4.34 -5.53
N PHE A 16 0.51 3.61 -5.39
CA PHE A 16 0.62 2.30 -4.74
C PHE A 16 1.42 2.36 -3.42
N ILE A 17 1.49 3.54 -2.80
CA ILE A 17 2.14 3.77 -1.50
C ILE A 17 1.13 4.34 -0.50
N GLU A 18 1.59 4.73 0.69
CA GLU A 18 0.74 5.25 1.76
C GLU A 18 -0.07 6.48 1.33
N SER A 19 -1.32 6.62 1.80
CA SER A 19 -2.17 7.77 1.47
C SER A 19 -2.00 8.98 2.38
N SER A 20 -2.50 10.13 1.95
CA SER A 20 -2.48 11.36 2.73
C SER A 20 -3.15 11.15 4.08
N PHE A 21 -4.26 10.42 4.12
CA PHE A 21 -4.92 10.01 5.35
C PHE A 21 -3.96 9.36 6.34
N VAL A 22 -3.20 8.32 5.93
CA VAL A 22 -2.26 7.62 6.82
C VAL A 22 -1.13 8.54 7.27
N THR A 23 -0.56 9.31 6.34
CA THR A 23 0.59 10.18 6.63
C THR A 23 0.27 11.40 7.49
N THR A 24 -0.97 11.88 7.49
CA THR A 24 -1.38 13.09 8.21
C THR A 24 -2.29 12.84 9.40
N ARG A 25 -2.85 11.63 9.58
CA ARG A 25 -3.78 11.29 10.68
C ARG A 25 -3.26 11.63 12.07
N TRP A 26 -1.96 11.51 12.27
CA TRP A 26 -1.27 11.71 13.55
C TRP A 26 -0.93 13.18 13.83
N LEU A 27 -1.08 14.04 12.82
CA LEU A 27 -0.65 15.43 12.91
C LEU A 27 -1.70 16.26 13.64
N ASN A 28 -1.38 16.60 14.88
CA ASN A 28 -2.03 17.66 15.63
C ASN A 28 -0.99 18.70 16.06
N THR A 29 -1.45 19.82 16.62
CA THR A 29 -0.59 20.95 16.96
C THR A 29 0.43 20.59 18.04
N ALA A 30 0.08 19.70 18.98
CA ALA A 30 0.99 19.26 20.02
C ALA A 30 2.13 18.39 19.45
N GLU A 31 1.80 17.40 18.60
CA GLU A 31 2.80 16.58 17.91
C GLU A 31 3.67 17.44 16.96
N ALA A 32 3.04 18.38 16.25
CA ALA A 32 3.75 19.33 15.41
C ALA A 32 4.73 20.17 16.23
N LEU A 33 4.32 20.77 17.35
CA LEU A 33 5.21 21.60 18.16
C LEU A 33 6.36 20.81 18.79
N ARG A 34 6.10 19.58 19.21
CA ARG A 34 7.08 18.77 19.95
C ARG A 34 8.03 17.96 19.06
N GLY A 35 7.83 17.98 17.74
CA GLY A 35 8.78 17.42 16.76
C GLY A 35 8.51 15.95 16.39
N THR A 36 7.25 15.51 16.48
CA THR A 36 6.82 14.14 16.17
C THR A 36 5.95 14.10 14.92
N THR A 37 6.36 14.84 13.88
CA THR A 37 5.59 14.97 12.62
C THR A 37 5.76 13.81 11.63
N SER A 38 6.72 12.91 11.86
CA SER A 38 6.83 11.69 11.06
C SER A 38 5.77 10.68 11.51
N TRP A 39 4.99 10.14 10.57
CA TRP A 39 3.89 9.21 10.87
C TRP A 39 4.37 7.79 11.20
N THR A 40 5.45 7.35 10.57
CA THR A 40 5.96 5.97 10.71
C THR A 40 6.15 5.47 12.14
N PRO A 41 6.64 6.25 13.14
CA PRO A 41 6.83 5.72 14.48
C PRO A 41 5.53 5.53 15.28
N PHE A 42 4.39 6.01 14.76
CA PHE A 42 3.07 5.74 15.33
C PHE A 42 2.54 4.36 14.93
N VAL A 43 2.98 3.82 13.80
CA VAL A 43 2.46 2.56 13.26
C VAL A 43 3.49 1.44 13.25
N GLU A 44 4.79 1.76 13.38
CA GLU A 44 5.86 0.78 13.39
C GLU A 44 6.88 1.05 14.49
N THR A 45 7.38 -0.03 15.09
CA THR A 45 8.29 -0.02 16.24
C THR A 45 9.78 -0.05 15.85
N GLU A 46 10.12 -0.30 14.57
CA GLU A 46 11.50 -0.41 14.05
C GLU A 46 12.39 0.76 14.50
N ARG A 47 11.83 1.98 14.47
CA ARG A 47 12.54 3.21 14.85
C ARG A 47 12.38 3.46 16.35
N GLU A 48 13.12 2.71 17.17
CA GLU A 48 12.97 2.72 18.63
C GLU A 48 12.91 4.12 19.26
N ALA A 49 13.86 5.01 18.92
CA ALA A 49 13.85 6.39 19.42
C ALA A 49 12.62 7.17 18.97
N GLY A 50 12.23 7.06 17.70
CA GLY A 50 11.05 7.72 17.16
C GLY A 50 9.77 7.20 17.80
N HIS A 51 9.67 5.89 18.01
CA HIS A 51 8.54 5.25 18.63
C HIS A 51 8.41 5.67 20.09
N ALA A 52 9.51 5.69 20.84
CA ALA A 52 9.53 6.20 22.21
C ALA A 52 9.12 7.68 22.30
N LEU A 53 9.53 8.51 21.34
CA LEU A 53 9.06 9.90 21.26
C LEU A 53 7.54 9.97 21.09
N ALA A 54 6.94 9.09 20.28
CA ALA A 54 5.50 9.06 20.04
C ALA A 54 4.69 8.52 21.24
N THR A 55 5.17 7.46 21.91
CA THR A 55 4.37 6.69 22.87
C THR A 55 4.69 6.96 24.34
N SER A 56 5.89 7.45 24.66
CA SER A 56 6.30 7.62 26.06
C SER A 56 5.79 8.93 26.67
N PRO A 57 5.08 8.89 27.82
CA PRO A 57 4.73 10.08 28.59
C PRO A 57 5.93 10.97 28.91
N TYR A 58 7.08 10.36 29.19
CA TYR A 58 8.32 11.07 29.51
C TYR A 58 8.74 11.97 28.35
N PHE A 59 8.76 11.41 27.14
CA PHE A 59 9.16 12.17 25.95
C PHE A 59 8.14 13.23 25.57
N VAL A 60 6.85 12.98 25.78
CA VAL A 60 5.79 13.99 25.65
C VAL A 60 6.09 15.21 26.53
N VAL A 61 6.39 15.00 27.81
CA VAL A 61 6.68 16.08 28.77
C VAL A 61 7.90 16.90 28.34
N VAL A 62 9.04 16.25 28.07
CA VAL A 62 10.30 16.98 27.82
C VAL A 62 10.30 17.69 26.47
N THR A 63 9.70 17.10 25.43
CA THR A 63 9.68 17.71 24.08
C THR A 63 8.72 18.90 24.01
N LEU A 64 7.54 18.81 24.62
CA LEU A 64 6.61 19.96 24.73
C LEU A 64 7.16 21.07 25.62
N ALA A 65 7.93 20.73 26.67
CA ALA A 65 8.62 21.72 27.48
C ALA A 65 9.63 22.52 26.64
N ILE A 66 10.41 21.87 25.78
CA ILE A 66 11.33 22.54 24.83
C ILE A 66 10.54 23.45 23.88
N ALA A 67 9.43 22.96 23.32
CA ALA A 67 8.58 23.77 22.45
C ALA A 67 8.04 25.03 23.18
N ALA A 68 7.59 24.89 24.43
CA ALA A 68 7.14 26.00 25.26
C ALA A 68 8.26 27.02 25.52
N ILE A 69 9.47 26.56 25.83
CA ILE A 69 10.66 27.43 26.00
C ILE A 69 10.97 28.17 24.70
N GLY A 70 10.86 27.49 23.55
CA GLY A 70 11.01 28.08 22.22
C GLY A 70 10.03 29.22 21.98
N LEU A 71 8.73 28.98 22.20
CA LEU A 71 7.69 30.00 22.06
C LEU A 71 7.91 31.18 23.03
N ILE A 72 8.27 30.91 24.28
CA ILE A 72 8.60 31.95 25.27
C ILE A 72 9.78 32.80 24.81
N GLY A 73 10.81 32.17 24.25
CA GLY A 73 11.96 32.85 23.66
C GLY A 73 11.55 33.75 22.50
N LEU A 74 10.70 33.26 21.60
CA LEU A 74 10.12 34.08 20.54
C LEU A 74 9.31 35.26 21.07
N CYS A 75 8.78 35.23 22.30
CA CYS A 75 8.11 36.37 22.94
C CYS A 75 9.08 37.44 23.49
N ARG A 76 10.36 37.14 23.70
CA ARG A 76 11.30 38.07 24.35
C ARG A 76 11.74 39.24 23.47
N PRO A 77 11.96 40.43 24.05
CA PRO A 77 12.43 41.59 23.32
C PRO A 77 13.90 41.45 22.92
N GLY A 78 14.29 42.05 21.80
CA GLY A 78 15.67 42.06 21.32
C GLY A 78 16.06 40.90 20.41
N LEU A 79 15.12 40.02 20.04
CA LEU A 79 15.33 38.99 19.03
C LEU A 79 15.51 39.62 17.63
N ARG A 80 16.66 39.41 17.00
CA ARG A 80 16.92 39.87 15.64
C ARG A 80 16.07 39.09 14.64
N PHE A 81 15.48 39.79 13.66
CA PHE A 81 14.59 39.21 12.65
C PHE A 81 13.39 38.46 13.22
N ARG A 82 12.89 38.89 14.39
CA ARG A 82 11.74 38.30 15.09
C ARG A 82 10.55 38.00 14.18
N SER A 83 10.12 38.97 13.36
CA SER A 83 8.97 38.82 12.48
C SER A 83 9.17 37.72 11.44
N PHE A 84 10.39 37.54 10.93
CA PHE A 84 10.73 36.46 10.01
C PHE A 84 10.59 35.09 10.68
N TRP A 85 11.12 34.91 11.89
CA TRP A 85 11.02 33.64 12.61
C TRP A 85 9.57 33.27 12.94
N ILE A 86 8.77 34.26 13.37
CA ILE A 86 7.35 34.05 13.64
C ILE A 86 6.58 33.73 12.34
N ALA A 87 6.89 34.41 11.24
CA ALA A 87 6.27 34.10 9.95
C ALA A 87 6.62 32.69 9.49
N LEU A 88 7.89 32.30 9.61
CA LEU A 88 8.36 30.96 9.27
C LEU A 88 7.66 29.89 10.10
N LEU A 89 7.49 30.12 11.41
CA LEU A 89 6.75 29.25 12.31
C LEU A 89 5.30 29.08 11.83
N PHE A 90 4.56 30.16 11.57
CA PHE A 90 3.17 30.06 11.15
C PHE A 90 3.00 29.44 9.76
N VAL A 91 3.92 29.70 8.82
CA VAL A 91 3.93 29.01 7.52
C VAL A 91 4.16 27.51 7.73
N GLY A 92 5.07 27.13 8.64
CA GLY A 92 5.27 25.73 9.02
C GLY A 92 4.01 25.09 9.62
N VAL A 93 3.29 25.81 10.47
CA VAL A 93 2.01 25.34 11.05
C VAL A 93 0.97 25.14 9.96
N ILE A 94 0.82 26.08 9.02
CA ILE A 94 -0.12 25.96 7.89
C ILE A 94 0.21 24.72 7.05
N VAL A 95 1.49 24.55 6.69
CA VAL A 95 1.91 23.44 5.80
C VAL A 95 1.76 22.08 6.47
N VAL A 96 2.14 21.96 7.75
CA VAL A 96 2.12 20.67 8.46
C VAL A 96 0.73 20.36 9.00
N CYS A 97 0.13 21.27 9.77
CA CYS A 97 -1.16 21.01 10.41
C CYS A 97 -2.34 21.18 9.45
N GLY A 98 -2.23 22.03 8.41
CA GLY A 98 -3.27 22.24 7.40
C GLY A 98 -3.32 21.16 6.32
N ALA A 99 -2.44 20.16 6.35
CA ALA A 99 -2.34 19.11 5.33
C ALA A 99 -3.66 18.33 5.13
N HIS A 100 -4.43 18.13 6.21
CA HIS A 100 -5.73 17.45 6.19
C HIS A 100 -6.82 18.20 5.40
N LEU A 101 -6.60 19.47 5.03
CA LEU A 101 -7.53 20.28 4.25
C LEU A 101 -7.37 20.09 2.74
N VAL A 102 -6.29 19.42 2.30
CA VAL A 102 -5.95 19.25 0.88
C VAL A 102 -5.60 17.79 0.51
N PRO A 103 -6.38 16.78 0.99
CA PRO A 103 -6.06 15.38 0.73
C PRO A 103 -6.04 15.06 -0.77
N GLU A 104 -6.96 15.60 -1.56
CA GLU A 104 -7.00 15.40 -3.02
C GLU A 104 -5.71 15.86 -3.72
N PHE A 105 -5.11 16.97 -3.26
CA PHE A 105 -3.82 17.43 -3.78
C PHE A 105 -2.69 16.49 -3.34
N LEU A 106 -2.65 16.10 -2.07
CA LEU A 106 -1.61 15.22 -1.52
C LEU A 106 -1.72 13.76 -1.99
N ASP A 107 -2.88 13.33 -2.46
CA ASP A 107 -3.09 12.02 -3.08
C ASP A 107 -3.00 12.06 -4.61
N GLY A 108 -3.00 13.25 -5.22
CA GLY A 108 -2.83 13.45 -6.65
C GLY A 108 -1.53 14.19 -7.01
N PRO A 109 -1.59 15.37 -7.67
CA PRO A 109 -0.39 16.07 -8.19
C PRO A 109 0.68 16.42 -7.14
N GLY A 110 0.28 16.51 -5.87
CA GLY A 110 1.12 16.79 -4.71
C GLY A 110 1.64 15.56 -3.98
N ALA A 111 1.51 14.34 -4.53
CA ALA A 111 1.94 13.10 -3.87
C ALA A 111 3.38 13.11 -3.33
N ALA A 112 4.31 13.78 -4.03
CA ALA A 112 5.69 13.95 -3.55
C ALA A 112 5.80 14.74 -2.22
N LEU A 113 4.79 15.53 -1.89
CA LEU A 113 4.69 16.37 -0.69
C LEU A 113 3.85 15.75 0.44
N ARG A 114 3.20 14.60 0.18
CA ARG A 114 2.33 13.86 1.13
C ARG A 114 3.00 13.62 2.49
N ASN A 115 4.28 13.27 2.47
CA ASN A 115 5.13 13.22 3.66
C ASN A 115 5.49 14.64 4.14
N VAL A 116 4.54 15.31 4.80
CA VAL A 116 4.67 16.73 5.21
C VAL A 116 5.73 16.99 6.28
N HIS A 117 6.25 15.96 6.95
CA HIS A 117 7.39 16.10 7.86
C HIS A 117 8.65 16.62 7.17
N LYS A 118 8.75 16.58 5.83
CA LYS A 118 9.80 17.28 5.06
C LYS A 118 9.86 18.79 5.36
N PHE A 119 8.74 19.37 5.79
CA PHE A 119 8.60 20.78 6.15
C PHE A 119 8.79 21.08 7.64
N ASP A 120 9.13 20.07 8.44
CA ASP A 120 9.54 20.19 9.85
C ASP A 120 10.47 21.39 10.12
N PRO A 121 11.52 21.65 9.31
CA PRO A 121 12.45 22.77 9.57
C PRO A 121 11.78 24.14 9.66
N LEU A 122 10.62 24.35 9.02
CA LEU A 122 9.84 25.59 9.12
C LEU A 122 9.35 25.84 10.55
N LEU A 123 9.09 24.78 11.32
CA LEU A 123 8.68 24.84 12.72
C LEU A 123 9.90 24.78 13.65
N ARG A 124 10.83 23.87 13.38
CA ARG A 124 11.93 23.56 14.30
C ARG A 124 13.00 24.65 14.35
N ILE A 125 13.32 25.31 13.23
CA ILE A 125 14.30 26.40 13.22
C ILE A 125 13.83 27.60 14.07
N PRO A 126 12.60 28.13 13.90
CA PRO A 126 12.09 29.20 14.77
C PRO A 126 12.05 28.82 16.26
N LEU A 127 11.62 27.61 16.59
CA LEU A 127 11.61 27.14 17.98
C LEU A 127 13.01 27.05 18.56
N LEU A 128 13.99 26.55 17.80
CA LEU A 128 15.41 26.50 18.20
C LEU A 128 15.97 27.90 18.45
N ILE A 129 15.71 28.86 17.55
CA ILE A 129 16.09 30.27 17.73
C ILE A 129 15.42 30.85 18.97
N GLY A 130 14.16 30.52 19.20
CA GLY A 130 13.43 30.83 20.41
C GLY A 130 14.13 30.29 21.66
N VAL A 131 14.45 29.00 21.70
CA VAL A 131 15.15 28.37 22.82
C VAL A 131 16.49 29.06 23.07
N ALA A 132 17.30 29.27 22.03
CA ALA A 132 18.58 29.96 22.12
C ALA A 132 18.44 31.38 22.70
N HIS A 133 17.40 32.12 22.31
CA HIS A 133 17.13 33.46 22.83
C HIS A 133 16.56 33.43 24.26
N ALA A 134 15.75 32.41 24.59
CA ALA A 134 15.27 32.17 25.95
C ALA A 134 16.42 31.84 26.92
N ILE A 135 17.52 31.28 26.42
CA ILE A 135 18.67 30.94 27.24
C ILE A 135 19.87 31.90 27.11
N GLN A 136 19.73 33.01 26.36
CA GLN A 136 20.85 33.90 26.06
C GLN A 136 21.36 34.62 27.32
N ILE A 137 22.32 34.01 28.00
CA ILE A 137 23.14 34.60 29.06
C ILE A 137 24.22 35.43 28.38
N ARG A 138 24.25 36.74 28.63
CA ARG A 138 25.52 37.45 28.61
C ARG A 138 26.40 36.77 29.66
N CYS A 139 27.46 36.07 29.25
CA CYS A 139 28.45 35.45 30.13
C CYS A 139 29.15 36.50 31.02
N THR A 140 28.43 37.03 31.99
CA THR A 140 28.92 37.93 33.02
C THR A 140 28.94 37.17 34.34
N ARG A 141 29.99 37.38 35.14
CA ARG A 141 30.26 36.63 36.38
C ARG A 141 29.14 36.71 37.43
N ASP A 142 28.21 37.67 37.32
CA ASP A 142 27.12 37.89 38.28
C ASP A 142 25.75 37.47 37.73
N VAL A 143 25.45 36.17 37.70
CA VAL A 143 24.11 35.65 37.37
C VAL A 143 23.32 35.38 38.66
N PRO A 144 22.14 36.00 38.86
CA PRO A 144 21.29 35.72 40.01
C PRO A 144 20.92 34.23 40.13
N ARG A 145 21.00 33.65 41.33
CA ARG A 145 20.65 32.23 41.64
C ARG A 145 19.37 31.70 40.98
N PRO A 146 18.22 32.41 40.96
CA PRO A 146 17.00 31.90 40.32
C PRO A 146 17.14 31.74 38.81
N ARG A 147 17.98 32.54 38.14
CA ARG A 147 18.26 32.35 36.70
C ARG A 147 19.09 31.10 36.47
N VAL A 148 20.07 30.83 37.33
CA VAL A 148 20.89 29.59 37.28
C VAL A 148 20.01 28.34 37.36
N ALA A 149 19.01 28.32 38.25
CA ALA A 149 18.07 27.20 38.35
C ALA A 149 17.25 26.98 37.07
N VAL A 150 16.77 28.05 36.44
CA VAL A 150 16.07 27.96 35.14
C VAL A 150 16.99 27.41 34.05
N TYR A 151 18.24 27.85 33.99
CA TYR A 151 19.20 27.29 33.03
C TYR A 151 19.49 25.82 33.26
N ALA A 152 19.75 25.43 34.51
CA ALA A 152 19.96 24.04 34.88
C ALA A 152 18.75 23.18 34.48
N LEU A 153 17.52 23.68 34.70
CA LEU A 153 16.30 23.02 34.26
C LEU A 153 16.21 22.90 32.73
N VAL A 154 16.48 23.96 31.97
CA VAL A 154 16.46 23.90 30.50
C VAL A 154 17.52 22.93 29.97
N MET A 155 18.73 22.94 30.54
CA MET A 155 19.79 21.99 30.18
C MET A 155 19.42 20.55 30.53
N LEU A 156 18.79 20.33 31.69
CA LEU A 156 18.29 19.01 32.09
C LEU A 156 17.20 18.52 31.12
N VAL A 157 16.24 19.38 30.77
CA VAL A 157 15.18 19.07 29.81
C VAL A 157 15.76 18.79 28.42
N ALA A 158 16.76 19.55 27.97
CA ALA A 158 17.45 19.30 26.72
C ALA A 158 18.19 17.95 26.76
N ALA A 159 18.99 17.69 27.80
CA ALA A 159 19.70 16.42 27.96
C ALA A 159 18.75 15.21 28.02
N ALA A 160 17.59 15.38 28.67
CA ALA A 160 16.51 14.41 28.73
C ALA A 160 15.89 14.15 27.34
N ALA A 161 15.63 15.18 26.55
CA ALA A 161 15.07 15.04 25.21
C ALA A 161 16.01 14.35 24.23
N VAL A 162 17.33 14.52 24.36
CA VAL A 162 18.33 13.81 23.54
C VAL A 162 18.78 12.48 24.17
N SER A 163 18.08 11.99 25.20
CA SER A 163 18.41 10.72 25.86
C SER A 163 18.44 9.48 24.98
N PRO A 164 17.64 9.35 23.91
CA PRO A 164 17.80 8.22 22.99
C PRO A 164 19.19 8.16 22.33
N ALA A 165 19.85 9.31 22.15
CA ALA A 165 21.19 9.35 21.56
C ALA A 165 22.26 8.80 22.50
N TRP A 166 22.37 9.34 23.71
CA TRP A 166 23.41 8.91 24.66
C TRP A 166 23.08 7.60 25.38
N SER A 167 21.84 7.10 25.26
CA SER A 167 21.47 5.74 25.68
C SER A 167 21.62 4.69 24.57
N GLY A 168 22.11 5.05 23.38
CA GLY A 168 22.42 4.11 22.30
C GLY A 168 21.22 3.59 21.51
N ARG A 169 20.08 4.30 21.52
CA ARG A 169 18.80 3.87 20.89
C ARG A 169 18.51 4.53 19.54
N LEU A 170 19.52 5.12 18.89
CA LEU A 170 19.34 5.74 17.56
C LEU A 170 19.30 4.71 16.43
N LEU A 171 19.99 3.60 16.62
CA LEU A 171 19.94 2.49 15.68
C LEU A 171 18.54 1.85 15.74
N PRO A 172 18.00 1.41 14.60
CA PRO A 172 16.77 0.64 14.57
C PRO A 172 16.97 -0.73 15.23
N SER A 173 15.87 -1.41 15.58
CA SER A 173 15.87 -2.72 16.24
C SER A 173 16.65 -3.81 15.46
N GLY A 174 16.64 -3.74 14.13
CA GLY A 174 17.33 -4.68 13.24
C GLY A 174 18.71 -4.23 12.75
N ALA A 175 19.43 -3.42 13.52
CA ALA A 175 20.77 -2.97 13.14
C ALA A 175 21.76 -4.15 13.11
N TYR A 176 22.62 -4.17 12.08
CA TYR A 176 23.57 -5.25 11.83
C TYR A 176 24.99 -4.71 11.62
N SER A 177 25.99 -5.56 11.84
CA SER A 177 27.41 -5.19 11.67
C SER A 177 27.90 -5.40 10.24
N GLN A 178 27.52 -6.52 9.62
CA GLN A 178 27.91 -6.89 8.26
C GLN A 178 26.88 -7.86 7.67
N VAL A 179 26.82 -7.93 6.34
CA VAL A 179 26.09 -8.98 5.62
C VAL A 179 26.92 -10.28 5.70
N PRO A 180 26.33 -11.44 6.04
CA PRO A 180 27.04 -12.73 6.05
C PRO A 180 27.69 -13.09 4.71
N SER A 181 28.85 -13.78 4.75
CA SER A 181 29.64 -14.07 3.54
C SER A 181 28.92 -14.98 2.55
N TYR A 182 27.98 -15.80 3.02
CA TYR A 182 27.22 -16.70 2.15
C TYR A 182 26.40 -15.93 1.10
N TRP A 183 25.98 -14.69 1.36
CA TRP A 183 25.32 -13.84 0.37
C TRP A 183 26.28 -13.43 -0.77
N SER A 184 27.53 -13.09 -0.44
CA SER A 184 28.56 -12.82 -1.45
C SER A 184 28.95 -14.08 -2.24
N GLU A 185 29.07 -15.22 -1.57
CA GLU A 185 29.40 -16.51 -2.23
C GLU A 185 28.29 -16.94 -3.19
N ALA A 186 27.01 -16.81 -2.78
CA ALA A 186 25.85 -17.06 -3.63
C ALA A 186 25.79 -16.10 -4.82
N ALA A 187 26.09 -14.81 -4.60
CA ALA A 187 26.13 -13.82 -5.67
C ALA A 187 27.23 -14.12 -6.70
N ASP A 188 28.43 -14.50 -6.25
CA ASP A 188 29.54 -14.87 -7.13
C ASP A 188 29.17 -16.09 -7.99
N PHE A 189 28.55 -17.11 -7.39
CA PHE A 189 28.06 -18.28 -8.12
C PHE A 189 27.00 -17.91 -9.17
N LEU A 190 26.04 -17.05 -8.83
CA LEU A 190 25.03 -16.56 -9.78
C LEU A 190 25.65 -15.73 -10.91
N ASN A 191 26.60 -14.84 -10.58
CA ASN A 191 27.32 -14.03 -11.54
C ASN A 191 28.09 -14.88 -12.57
N GLU A 192 28.63 -16.02 -12.13
CA GLU A 192 29.33 -16.98 -13.00
C GLU A 192 28.36 -17.87 -13.80
N LYS A 193 27.38 -18.49 -13.13
CA LYS A 193 26.58 -19.57 -13.73
C LYS A 193 25.27 -19.11 -14.37
N ALA A 194 24.74 -17.96 -13.98
CA ALA A 194 23.43 -17.46 -14.40
C ALA A 194 23.52 -16.13 -15.17
N SER A 195 24.69 -15.78 -15.73
CA SER A 195 24.92 -14.50 -16.42
C SER A 195 23.95 -14.22 -17.58
N GLY A 196 23.43 -15.28 -18.20
CA GLY A 196 22.51 -15.23 -19.33
C GLY A 196 21.02 -15.19 -18.96
N THR A 197 20.66 -15.33 -17.67
CA THR A 197 19.27 -15.50 -17.24
C THR A 197 18.88 -14.63 -16.06
N ARG A 198 17.57 -14.46 -15.86
CA ARG A 198 17.02 -13.84 -14.64
C ARG A 198 16.98 -14.82 -13.48
N THR A 199 17.25 -14.29 -12.29
CA THR A 199 17.15 -15.00 -11.01
C THR A 199 15.92 -14.53 -10.24
N LEU A 200 15.04 -15.44 -9.81
CA LEU A 200 13.91 -15.11 -8.93
C LEU A 200 14.29 -15.43 -7.47
N ILE A 201 14.08 -14.46 -6.58
CA ILE A 201 14.39 -14.56 -5.14
C ILE A 201 13.09 -14.87 -4.38
N LEU A 202 13.11 -15.95 -3.58
CA LEU A 202 11.98 -16.45 -2.77
C LEU A 202 12.46 -16.83 -1.36
N PRO A 203 11.59 -16.79 -0.33
CA PRO A 203 10.21 -16.26 -0.37
C PRO A 203 10.17 -14.74 -0.54
N ALA A 204 8.98 -14.22 -0.88
CA ALA A 204 8.76 -12.79 -1.01
C ALA A 204 8.71 -12.13 0.38
N ALA A 205 9.11 -10.86 0.48
CA ALA A 205 9.02 -10.09 1.72
C ALA A 205 8.78 -8.62 1.38
N SER A 206 7.89 -7.93 2.11
CA SER A 206 7.67 -6.49 1.90
C SER A 206 8.98 -5.69 1.99
N PHE A 207 9.83 -6.06 2.94
CA PHE A 207 11.18 -5.54 3.11
C PHE A 207 12.11 -6.68 3.48
N ALA A 208 13.36 -6.60 3.04
CA ALA A 208 14.40 -7.55 3.45
C ALA A 208 14.73 -7.35 4.94
N ARG A 209 14.25 -8.28 5.77
CA ARG A 209 14.47 -8.32 7.22
C ARG A 209 14.91 -9.74 7.58
N GLN A 210 16.22 -9.91 7.67
CA GLN A 210 16.84 -11.17 8.04
C GLN A 210 16.98 -11.29 9.56
N ASP A 211 17.16 -12.51 10.05
CA ASP A 211 17.43 -12.82 11.46
C ASP A 211 18.73 -12.16 11.97
N TRP A 212 19.72 -11.97 11.09
CA TRP A 212 20.99 -11.31 11.37
C TRP A 212 20.94 -9.79 11.19
N GLY A 213 19.92 -9.23 10.53
CA GLY A 213 19.89 -7.81 10.19
C GLY A 213 18.79 -7.38 9.23
N TRP A 214 18.35 -6.11 9.36
CA TRP A 214 17.32 -5.53 8.50
C TRP A 214 17.94 -4.60 7.46
N THR A 215 18.19 -5.13 6.26
CA THR A 215 18.78 -4.36 5.15
C THR A 215 17.77 -3.48 4.43
N ARG A 216 16.46 -3.78 4.59
CA ARG A 216 15.30 -3.15 3.93
C ARG A 216 15.23 -3.42 2.43
N ASP A 217 16.34 -3.23 1.71
CA ASP A 217 16.57 -3.66 0.33
C ASP A 217 17.22 -5.05 0.30
N GLU A 218 17.04 -5.82 -0.77
CA GLU A 218 17.56 -7.19 -0.88
C GLU A 218 19.10 -7.27 -0.75
N PRO A 219 19.68 -8.19 0.06
CA PRO A 219 21.13 -8.34 0.21
C PRO A 219 21.86 -8.60 -1.12
N LEU A 220 21.19 -9.27 -2.07
CA LEU A 220 21.72 -9.54 -3.41
C LEU A 220 21.73 -8.32 -4.34
N GLN A 221 20.89 -7.31 -4.09
CA GLN A 221 20.74 -6.15 -4.98
C GLN A 221 22.07 -5.44 -5.30
N PRO A 222 22.97 -5.14 -4.33
CA PRO A 222 24.27 -4.55 -4.63
C PRO A 222 25.34 -5.56 -5.12
N LEU A 223 25.11 -6.87 -5.00
CA LEU A 223 26.09 -7.92 -5.27
C LEU A 223 25.94 -8.57 -6.66
N LEU A 224 24.74 -8.54 -7.23
CA LEU A 224 24.44 -9.17 -8.51
C LEU A 224 24.79 -8.27 -9.71
N SER A 225 25.41 -8.89 -10.71
CA SER A 225 25.62 -8.35 -12.06
C SER A 225 24.66 -8.97 -13.10
N VAL A 226 23.84 -9.93 -12.66
CA VAL A 226 22.84 -10.64 -13.47
C VAL A 226 21.45 -10.04 -13.24
N PRO A 227 20.50 -10.20 -14.19
CA PRO A 227 19.12 -9.81 -13.97
C PRO A 227 18.51 -10.58 -12.79
N TRP A 228 17.72 -9.88 -11.97
CA TRP A 228 17.03 -10.49 -10.83
C TRP A 228 15.59 -9.97 -10.74
N LEU A 229 14.78 -10.67 -9.96
CA LEU A 229 13.38 -10.41 -9.70
C LEU A 229 13.05 -10.80 -8.27
N VAL A 230 12.32 -9.93 -7.58
CA VAL A 230 11.76 -10.17 -6.25
C VAL A 230 10.38 -9.50 -6.18
N ARG A 231 9.54 -9.97 -5.28
CA ARG A 231 8.34 -9.26 -4.86
C ARG A 231 8.59 -8.59 -3.52
N ASP A 232 8.80 -7.28 -3.54
CA ASP A 232 8.92 -6.40 -2.39
C ASP A 232 7.62 -5.61 -2.17
N ALA A 233 7.55 -4.70 -1.19
CA ALA A 233 6.33 -3.97 -0.86
C ALA A 233 5.72 -3.21 -2.06
N VAL A 234 6.55 -2.50 -2.83
CA VAL A 234 6.13 -1.63 -3.95
C VAL A 234 7.12 -1.75 -5.11
N PRO A 235 6.92 -2.73 -6.00
CA PRO A 235 7.78 -2.92 -7.17
C PRO A 235 7.70 -1.73 -8.14
N LEU A 236 8.84 -1.27 -8.64
CA LEU A 236 8.92 -0.17 -9.61
C LEU A 236 8.72 -0.65 -11.07
N VAL A 237 7.64 -1.39 -11.31
CA VAL A 237 7.25 -1.96 -12.61
C VAL A 237 5.77 -1.69 -12.92
N PRO A 238 5.29 -1.92 -14.14
CA PRO A 238 3.88 -1.73 -14.48
C PRO A 238 2.97 -2.62 -13.64
N PRO A 239 1.75 -2.15 -13.31
CA PRO A 239 0.78 -2.87 -12.49
C PRO A 239 0.53 -4.32 -12.91
N GLU A 240 0.32 -4.61 -14.20
CA GLU A 240 0.07 -5.98 -14.67
C GLU A 240 1.25 -6.93 -14.41
N ALA A 241 2.50 -6.43 -14.41
CA ALA A 241 3.67 -7.22 -14.07
C ALA A 241 3.67 -7.57 -12.57
N ILE A 242 3.20 -6.65 -11.71
CA ILE A 242 3.02 -6.91 -10.27
C ILE A 242 1.94 -7.96 -10.06
N ARG A 243 0.78 -7.83 -10.73
CA ARG A 243 -0.31 -8.82 -10.67
C ARG A 243 0.14 -10.21 -11.11
N THR A 244 0.95 -10.28 -12.17
CA THR A 244 1.54 -11.53 -12.66
C THR A 244 2.44 -12.18 -11.61
N LEU A 245 3.25 -11.40 -10.91
CA LEU A 245 4.11 -11.91 -9.85
C LEU A 245 3.29 -12.33 -8.62
N ASP A 246 2.27 -11.56 -8.24
CA ASP A 246 1.34 -11.92 -7.16
C ASP A 246 0.65 -13.26 -7.43
N GLY A 247 0.10 -13.44 -8.63
CA GLY A 247 -0.49 -14.73 -9.03
C GLY A 247 0.53 -15.86 -9.05
N THR A 248 1.79 -15.58 -9.39
CA THR A 248 2.86 -16.61 -9.43
C THR A 248 3.16 -17.11 -8.02
N LEU A 249 3.22 -16.20 -7.05
CA LEU A 249 3.45 -16.52 -5.65
C LEU A 249 2.23 -17.24 -5.04
N ALA A 250 1.03 -16.76 -5.33
CA ALA A 250 -0.21 -17.40 -4.88
C ALA A 250 -0.32 -18.85 -5.41
N ALA A 251 -0.01 -19.10 -6.69
CA ALA A 251 0.01 -20.45 -7.25
C ALA A 251 1.08 -21.34 -6.58
N ILE A 252 2.25 -20.79 -6.25
CA ILE A 252 3.28 -21.50 -5.48
C ILE A 252 2.74 -21.92 -4.11
N ASP A 253 2.09 -21.00 -3.39
CA ASP A 253 1.60 -21.19 -2.02
C ASP A 253 0.47 -22.20 -1.92
N GLU A 254 -0.46 -22.15 -2.89
CA GLU A 254 -1.52 -23.15 -3.06
C GLU A 254 -1.00 -24.50 -3.58
N GLY A 255 0.28 -24.60 -3.95
CA GLY A 255 0.89 -25.83 -4.46
C GLY A 255 0.53 -26.15 -5.91
N GLU A 256 0.01 -25.19 -6.66
CA GLU A 256 -0.33 -25.27 -8.09
C GLU A 256 0.94 -25.12 -8.94
N LEU A 257 1.71 -26.22 -9.04
CA LEU A 257 3.06 -26.20 -9.64
C LEU A 257 3.14 -26.74 -11.07
N SER A 258 2.04 -27.26 -11.63
CA SER A 258 2.04 -27.92 -12.95
C SER A 258 2.50 -27.00 -14.08
N GLU A 259 2.05 -25.76 -14.08
CA GLU A 259 2.38 -24.74 -15.09
C GLU A 259 3.51 -23.78 -14.65
N LEU A 260 4.08 -23.99 -13.46
CA LEU A 260 5.16 -23.15 -12.94
C LEU A 260 6.37 -23.09 -13.89
N PRO A 261 6.86 -24.18 -14.52
CA PRO A 261 7.95 -24.09 -15.49
C PRO A 261 7.65 -23.15 -16.67
N ALA A 262 6.43 -23.19 -17.20
CA ALA A 262 5.98 -22.31 -18.28
C ALA A 262 5.84 -20.85 -17.81
N GLN A 263 5.42 -20.64 -16.57
CA GLN A 263 5.38 -19.31 -15.96
C GLN A 263 6.78 -18.73 -15.72
N LEU A 264 7.72 -19.52 -15.22
CA LEU A 264 9.11 -19.07 -15.04
C LEU A 264 9.77 -18.75 -16.38
N GLU A 265 9.47 -19.51 -17.44
CA GLU A 265 9.90 -19.17 -18.80
C GLU A 265 9.34 -17.82 -19.26
N ARG A 266 8.04 -17.56 -19.08
CA ARG A 266 7.40 -16.27 -19.42
C ARG A 266 8.05 -15.09 -18.70
N LEU A 267 8.42 -15.29 -17.44
CA LEU A 267 9.13 -14.28 -16.62
C LEU A 267 10.63 -14.17 -16.95
N GLY A 268 11.15 -14.98 -17.88
CA GLY A 268 12.58 -15.01 -18.23
C GLY A 268 13.47 -15.60 -17.13
N VAL A 269 12.89 -16.36 -16.20
CA VAL A 269 13.58 -16.94 -15.05
C VAL A 269 14.20 -18.28 -15.42
N GLY A 270 15.48 -18.41 -15.11
CA GLY A 270 16.28 -19.62 -15.31
C GLY A 270 17.14 -19.99 -14.11
N ALA A 271 17.07 -19.18 -13.05
CA ALA A 271 17.67 -19.44 -11.75
C ALA A 271 16.72 -19.02 -10.62
N LEU A 272 16.80 -19.73 -9.50
CA LEU A 272 16.06 -19.46 -8.27
C LEU A 272 17.05 -19.28 -7.12
N VAL A 273 16.70 -18.38 -6.20
CA VAL A 273 17.31 -18.24 -4.88
C VAL A 273 16.23 -18.53 -3.86
N LEU A 274 16.43 -19.55 -3.02
CA LEU A 274 15.60 -19.84 -1.86
C LEU A 274 16.37 -19.42 -0.61
N ARG A 275 15.95 -18.31 0.01
CA ARG A 275 16.53 -17.80 1.27
C ARG A 275 15.77 -18.35 2.46
N HIS A 276 16.49 -18.71 3.52
CA HIS A 276 15.93 -19.28 4.76
C HIS A 276 16.24 -18.42 5.99
N ASP A 277 16.84 -17.24 5.80
CA ASP A 277 17.35 -16.34 6.84
C ASP A 277 16.40 -15.17 7.17
N LEU A 278 15.13 -15.20 6.72
CA LEU A 278 14.16 -14.16 7.07
C LEU A 278 13.73 -14.27 8.53
N ASP A 279 13.57 -13.13 9.20
CA ASP A 279 13.10 -13.04 10.58
C ASP A 279 11.63 -13.54 10.68
N ASP A 280 11.34 -14.42 11.65
CA ASP A 280 10.01 -15.03 11.86
C ASP A 280 8.86 -14.01 11.94
N SER A 281 9.12 -12.76 12.36
CA SER A 281 8.11 -11.68 12.39
C SER A 281 7.76 -11.11 11.02
N VAL A 282 8.53 -11.46 9.99
CA VAL A 282 8.44 -11.00 8.60
C VAL A 282 8.35 -12.18 7.61
N VAL A 283 8.56 -13.42 8.09
CA VAL A 283 8.18 -14.64 7.38
C VAL A 283 6.67 -14.64 7.22
N GLY A 284 6.21 -13.99 6.16
CA GLY A 284 4.90 -14.25 5.59
C GLY A 284 4.89 -15.65 4.99
N THR A 285 3.70 -16.19 4.79
CA THR A 285 3.53 -17.48 4.10
C THR A 285 3.90 -17.44 2.61
N THR A 286 4.12 -16.24 2.05
CA THR A 286 4.18 -16.01 0.60
C THR A 286 5.45 -16.53 -0.09
N GLY A 287 5.29 -17.47 -1.02
CA GLY A 287 6.35 -18.15 -1.77
C GLY A 287 7.09 -19.24 -0.99
N THR A 288 6.73 -19.50 0.27
CA THR A 288 7.44 -20.44 1.16
C THR A 288 7.15 -21.90 0.81
N ALA A 289 6.04 -22.16 0.12
CA ALA A 289 5.64 -23.52 -0.25
C ALA A 289 6.58 -24.16 -1.28
N LEU A 290 7.40 -23.39 -2.02
CA LEU A 290 8.36 -23.90 -2.99
C LEU A 290 9.67 -24.34 -2.32
N THR A 291 9.66 -25.54 -1.75
CA THR A 291 10.87 -26.13 -1.14
C THR A 291 11.88 -26.60 -2.18
N LEU A 292 13.16 -26.70 -1.79
CA LEU A 292 14.22 -27.22 -2.66
C LEU A 292 13.86 -28.59 -3.27
N SER A 293 13.23 -29.47 -2.49
CA SER A 293 12.78 -30.79 -2.97
C SER A 293 11.73 -30.71 -4.09
N LYS A 294 10.82 -29.73 -4.05
CA LYS A 294 9.84 -29.47 -5.11
C LYS A 294 10.54 -28.93 -6.35
N VAL A 295 11.47 -27.99 -6.17
CA VAL A 295 12.26 -27.43 -7.28
C VAL A 295 13.06 -28.53 -8.00
N GLN A 296 13.72 -29.42 -7.26
CA GLN A 296 14.46 -30.55 -7.84
C GLN A 296 13.57 -31.54 -8.61
N ARG A 297 12.30 -31.71 -8.20
CA ARG A 297 11.33 -32.51 -8.97
C ARG A 297 10.91 -31.82 -10.27
N LEU A 298 10.71 -30.51 -10.24
CA LEU A 298 10.37 -29.72 -11.43
C LEU A 298 11.54 -29.60 -12.41
N PHE A 299 12.77 -29.49 -11.88
CA PHE A 299 13.99 -29.29 -12.64
C PHE A 299 15.08 -30.29 -12.23
N PRO A 300 14.94 -31.59 -12.60
CA PRO A 300 15.87 -32.63 -12.15
C PRO A 300 17.31 -32.47 -12.68
N ALA A 301 17.49 -31.70 -13.75
CA ALA A 301 18.80 -31.40 -14.33
C ALA A 301 19.42 -30.09 -13.81
N ALA A 302 18.80 -29.41 -12.84
CA ALA A 302 19.28 -28.15 -12.32
C ALA A 302 20.58 -28.31 -11.54
N GLU A 303 21.49 -27.35 -11.66
CA GLU A 303 22.64 -27.24 -10.77
C GLU A 303 22.20 -26.57 -9.47
N VAL A 304 22.36 -27.28 -8.35
CA VAL A 304 22.01 -26.79 -7.01
C VAL A 304 23.28 -26.58 -6.19
N ARG A 305 23.36 -25.45 -5.49
CA ARG A 305 24.39 -25.14 -4.48
C ARG A 305 23.76 -24.44 -3.29
N THR A 306 24.19 -24.82 -2.10
CA THR A 306 23.77 -24.20 -0.83
C THR A 306 24.94 -23.41 -0.26
N PHE A 307 24.69 -22.16 0.10
CA PHE A 307 25.64 -21.25 0.74
C PHE A 307 25.01 -20.78 2.04
N GLY A 308 25.47 -21.29 3.19
CA GLY A 308 24.86 -20.98 4.48
C GLY A 308 23.35 -21.30 4.47
N GLU A 309 22.53 -20.25 4.54
CA GLU A 309 21.06 -20.30 4.58
C GLU A 309 20.41 -19.93 3.24
N VAL A 310 21.17 -19.95 2.16
CA VAL A 310 20.70 -19.61 0.81
C VAL A 310 20.95 -20.78 -0.13
N ASP A 311 19.87 -21.34 -0.69
CA ASP A 311 19.95 -22.29 -1.79
C ASP A 311 19.87 -21.57 -3.13
N VAL A 312 20.80 -21.87 -4.03
CA VAL A 312 20.82 -21.39 -5.41
C VAL A 312 20.58 -22.55 -6.35
N VAL A 313 19.61 -22.41 -7.25
CA VAL A 313 19.23 -23.42 -8.24
C VAL A 313 19.31 -22.80 -9.64
N VAL A 314 20.11 -23.36 -10.54
CA VAL A 314 20.24 -22.88 -11.94
C VAL A 314 19.78 -23.98 -12.89
N PHE A 315 18.71 -23.73 -13.66
CA PHE A 315 18.09 -24.72 -14.55
C PHE A 315 18.03 -24.30 -16.02
N ALA A 316 18.10 -22.99 -16.32
CA ALA A 316 18.13 -22.47 -17.69
C ALA A 316 19.10 -21.28 -17.81
N PRO A 317 20.42 -21.50 -17.75
CA PRO A 317 21.42 -20.43 -17.60
C PRO A 317 21.50 -19.44 -18.77
N GLN A 318 20.93 -19.78 -19.94
CA GLN A 318 20.96 -18.98 -21.17
C GLN A 318 19.61 -18.32 -21.51
N ARG A 319 18.58 -18.47 -20.66
CA ARG A 319 17.25 -17.92 -20.91
C ARG A 319 17.24 -16.39 -20.76
N ASN A 320 17.14 -15.66 -21.86
CA ASN A 320 17.14 -14.19 -21.85
C ASN A 320 15.84 -13.60 -22.42
N MET A 321 15.53 -13.93 -23.68
CA MET A 321 14.33 -13.49 -24.39
C MET A 321 13.66 -14.69 -25.06
N MET A 322 12.44 -14.54 -25.56
CA MET A 322 11.76 -15.57 -26.35
C MET A 322 11.43 -15.06 -27.75
N LEU A 323 11.50 -15.94 -28.74
CA LEU A 323 10.99 -15.71 -30.09
C LEU A 323 9.69 -16.48 -30.28
N ALA A 324 8.62 -15.79 -30.67
CA ALA A 324 7.46 -16.43 -31.25
C ALA A 324 7.61 -16.46 -32.78
N ASP A 325 7.66 -17.66 -33.35
CA ASP A 325 7.86 -17.90 -34.78
C ASP A 325 7.05 -19.13 -35.18
N ALA A 326 5.99 -18.93 -36.00
CA ALA A 326 5.11 -20.00 -36.46
C ALA A 326 5.61 -20.66 -37.77
N GLN A 327 6.84 -20.34 -38.21
CA GLN A 327 7.56 -20.82 -39.38
C GLN A 327 6.94 -20.50 -40.76
N THR A 328 5.62 -20.40 -40.86
CA THR A 328 4.87 -20.29 -42.12
C THR A 328 4.01 -19.02 -42.20
N ALA A 329 3.78 -18.36 -41.08
CA ALA A 329 2.94 -17.16 -41.00
C ALA A 329 3.29 -16.35 -39.74
N ALA A 330 2.80 -15.11 -39.67
CA ALA A 330 2.96 -14.28 -38.50
C ALA A 330 2.35 -14.96 -37.26
N PRO A 331 3.08 -14.99 -36.12
CA PRO A 331 2.57 -15.58 -34.89
C PRO A 331 1.35 -14.80 -34.40
N THR A 332 0.29 -15.51 -34.02
CA THR A 332 -0.93 -14.91 -33.46
C THR A 332 -1.03 -15.27 -31.97
N PRO A 333 -0.87 -14.31 -31.05
CA PRO A 333 -1.05 -14.53 -29.62
C PRO A 333 -2.43 -15.11 -29.30
N THR A 334 -2.52 -15.89 -28.23
CA THR A 334 -3.81 -16.32 -27.67
C THR A 334 -4.42 -15.15 -26.90
N LYS A 335 -5.62 -14.73 -27.32
CA LYS A 335 -6.34 -13.62 -26.68
C LYS A 335 -7.01 -14.07 -25.39
N LEU A 336 -6.79 -13.31 -24.33
CA LEU A 336 -7.16 -13.65 -22.96
C LEU A 336 -7.93 -12.50 -22.31
N ALA A 337 -9.19 -12.73 -21.95
CA ALA A 337 -9.96 -11.84 -21.09
C ALA A 337 -9.64 -12.19 -19.62
N GLY A 338 -8.58 -11.56 -19.10
CA GLY A 338 -8.02 -11.87 -17.79
C GLY A 338 -7.09 -10.79 -17.25
N GLY A 339 -6.68 -10.95 -15.99
CA GLY A 339 -5.59 -10.19 -15.38
C GLY A 339 -4.25 -10.92 -15.47
N GLY A 340 -3.14 -10.25 -15.17
CA GLY A 340 -1.80 -10.88 -15.19
C GLY A 340 -1.66 -12.04 -14.20
N GLU A 341 -2.42 -11.99 -13.10
CA GLU A 341 -2.43 -12.99 -12.03
C GLU A 341 -2.90 -14.38 -12.48
N ILE A 342 -3.58 -14.51 -13.63
CA ILE A 342 -4.06 -15.80 -14.12
C ILE A 342 -3.00 -16.57 -14.92
N LEU A 343 -1.96 -15.88 -15.39
CA LEU A 343 -0.93 -16.46 -16.23
C LEU A 343 -0.32 -17.75 -15.64
N PRO A 344 0.02 -17.83 -14.34
CA PRO A 344 0.61 -19.02 -13.73
C PRO A 344 -0.24 -20.28 -13.78
N LEU A 345 -1.55 -20.17 -14.01
CA LEU A 345 -2.45 -21.31 -14.19
C LEU A 345 -2.66 -21.69 -15.66
N LEU A 346 -2.16 -20.88 -16.60
CA LEU A 346 -2.27 -21.12 -18.03
C LEU A 346 -1.03 -21.86 -18.58
N PRO A 347 -1.23 -22.73 -19.58
CA PRO A 347 -0.13 -23.47 -20.18
C PRO A 347 0.86 -22.57 -20.91
N ARG A 348 2.00 -23.15 -21.31
CA ARG A 348 3.01 -22.46 -22.12
C ARG A 348 2.39 -21.87 -23.39
N GLY A 349 2.51 -20.55 -23.56
CA GLY A 349 1.94 -19.83 -24.69
C GLY A 349 2.26 -18.33 -24.65
N LEU A 350 1.92 -17.64 -25.74
CA LEU A 350 1.99 -16.19 -25.85
C LEU A 350 0.58 -15.60 -25.69
N TYR A 351 0.38 -14.76 -24.69
CA TYR A 351 -0.93 -14.22 -24.34
C TYR A 351 -1.03 -12.72 -24.60
N GLU A 352 -2.15 -12.31 -25.18
CA GLU A 352 -2.53 -10.90 -25.32
C GLU A 352 -3.74 -10.64 -24.43
N LEU A 353 -3.61 -9.72 -23.47
CA LEU A 353 -4.73 -9.35 -22.59
C LEU A 353 -5.70 -8.48 -23.38
N THR A 354 -6.90 -9.00 -23.63
CA THR A 354 -7.96 -8.27 -24.33
C THR A 354 -9.30 -8.97 -24.12
N HIS A 355 -10.37 -8.17 -23.98
CA HIS A 355 -11.73 -8.68 -24.01
C HIS A 355 -12.22 -8.94 -25.44
N GLU A 356 -11.67 -8.20 -26.42
CA GLU A 356 -12.14 -8.25 -27.79
C GLU A 356 -11.60 -9.48 -28.53
N GLY A 357 -12.51 -10.41 -28.86
CA GLY A 357 -12.16 -11.65 -29.53
C GLY A 357 -11.35 -12.61 -28.65
N ALA A 358 -11.51 -12.53 -27.32
CA ALA A 358 -10.87 -13.43 -26.38
C ALA A 358 -11.23 -14.90 -26.67
N GLU A 359 -10.22 -15.77 -26.67
CA GLU A 359 -10.40 -17.23 -26.79
C GLU A 359 -10.55 -17.86 -25.39
N ILE A 360 -9.93 -17.25 -24.38
CA ILE A 360 -9.99 -17.65 -22.96
C ILE A 360 -10.61 -16.53 -22.15
N VAL A 361 -11.62 -16.85 -21.34
CA VAL A 361 -12.27 -15.93 -20.40
C VAL A 361 -12.02 -16.41 -18.98
N THR A 362 -11.71 -15.48 -18.07
CA THR A 362 -11.33 -15.83 -16.69
C THR A 362 -12.11 -14.99 -15.70
N ASP A 363 -12.16 -15.41 -14.43
CA ASP A 363 -12.72 -14.61 -13.34
C ASP A 363 -11.73 -13.60 -12.75
N THR A 364 -10.73 -13.19 -13.55
CA THR A 364 -9.74 -12.16 -13.23
C THR A 364 -9.77 -11.04 -14.27
N PRO A 365 -9.33 -9.82 -13.94
CA PRO A 365 -9.07 -9.32 -12.59
C PRO A 365 -10.37 -9.17 -11.79
N MET A 366 -10.31 -9.40 -10.48
CA MET A 366 -11.43 -9.11 -9.59
C MET A 366 -11.40 -7.64 -9.15
N LEU A 367 -12.56 -7.01 -8.99
CA LEU A 367 -12.68 -5.70 -8.36
C LEU A 367 -12.48 -5.86 -6.86
N THR A 368 -11.29 -5.53 -6.38
CA THR A 368 -10.88 -5.68 -4.98
C THR A 368 -10.19 -4.41 -4.48
N ALA A 369 -10.11 -4.25 -3.16
CA ALA A 369 -9.26 -3.28 -2.49
C ALA A 369 -7.96 -3.92 -2.03
N ARG A 370 -6.88 -3.15 -2.00
CA ARG A 370 -5.57 -3.58 -1.54
C ARG A 370 -5.04 -2.70 -0.42
N ASN A 371 -4.42 -3.34 0.56
CA ASN A 371 -3.54 -2.68 1.52
C ASN A 371 -2.11 -2.64 0.97
N PHE A 372 -1.72 -1.49 0.40
CA PHE A 372 -0.37 -1.30 -0.13
C PHE A 372 0.67 -1.32 0.99
N GLY A 373 1.84 -1.92 0.71
CA GLY A 373 2.92 -2.06 1.68
C GLY A 373 2.98 -3.44 2.34
N THR A 374 1.89 -4.21 2.33
CA THR A 374 1.89 -5.64 2.68
C THR A 374 1.76 -6.51 1.41
N ILE A 375 2.39 -7.68 1.46
CA ILE A 375 2.26 -8.72 0.43
C ILE A 375 1.41 -9.90 0.91
N GLU A 376 1.30 -10.09 2.23
CA GLU A 376 0.49 -11.14 2.84
C GLU A 376 -0.92 -10.63 3.11
N SER A 377 -1.92 -11.44 2.74
CA SER A 377 -3.35 -11.15 2.96
C SER A 377 -3.73 -9.71 2.61
N ALA A 378 -3.17 -9.20 1.52
CA ALA A 378 -3.18 -7.78 1.17
C ALA A 378 -4.47 -7.35 0.45
N ILE A 379 -5.27 -8.30 -0.04
CA ILE A 379 -6.36 -8.08 -0.99
C ILE A 379 -7.69 -8.42 -0.32
N SER A 380 -8.69 -7.55 -0.48
CA SER A 380 -10.04 -7.78 0.03
C SER A 380 -10.78 -8.88 -0.74
N ALA A 381 -11.98 -9.22 -0.28
CA ALA A 381 -12.93 -9.92 -1.13
C ALA A 381 -13.36 -9.11 -2.37
N PRO A 382 -13.90 -9.78 -3.41
CA PRO A 382 -14.52 -9.11 -4.54
C PRO A 382 -15.65 -8.19 -4.09
N LEU A 383 -15.66 -6.98 -4.64
CA LEU A 383 -16.58 -5.89 -4.30
C LEU A 383 -17.66 -5.73 -5.36
N ALA A 384 -18.82 -5.20 -4.98
CA ALA A 384 -19.86 -4.81 -5.93
C ALA A 384 -19.52 -3.51 -6.67
N SER A 385 -18.88 -2.59 -5.95
CA SER A 385 -18.39 -1.31 -6.45
C SER A 385 -17.22 -0.81 -5.60
N ALA A 386 -16.49 0.20 -6.10
CA ALA A 386 -15.41 0.82 -5.33
C ALA A 386 -15.90 1.47 -4.02
N ASP A 387 -17.16 1.90 -3.96
CA ASP A 387 -17.76 2.54 -2.78
C ASP A 387 -17.88 1.59 -1.58
N GLU A 388 -17.86 0.27 -1.81
CA GLU A 388 -17.91 -0.74 -0.75
C GLU A 388 -16.63 -0.68 0.12
N ALA A 389 -15.47 -0.44 -0.49
CA ALA A 389 -14.18 -0.28 0.17
C ALA A 389 -13.92 1.17 0.63
N HIS A 390 -14.92 1.77 1.26
CA HIS A 390 -14.88 3.15 1.75
C HIS A 390 -13.77 3.42 2.79
N ASP A 391 -13.24 2.38 3.43
CA ASP A 391 -12.13 2.39 4.39
C ASP A 391 -10.74 2.47 3.71
N ALA A 392 -10.63 2.02 2.46
CA ALA A 392 -9.41 2.11 1.66
C ALA A 392 -9.23 3.55 1.11
N LYS A 393 -8.45 4.37 1.82
CA LYS A 393 -8.26 5.80 1.51
C LYS A 393 -7.11 6.12 0.53
N GLY A 394 -6.90 5.32 -0.50
CA GLY A 394 -5.80 5.48 -1.48
C GLY A 394 -6.19 6.21 -2.77
N ALA A 395 -5.18 6.58 -3.59
CA ALA A 395 -5.41 7.11 -4.94
C ALA A 395 -5.86 6.02 -5.92
N ALA A 396 -5.35 4.80 -5.72
CA ALA A 396 -5.80 3.59 -6.41
C ALA A 396 -6.41 2.61 -5.39
N LEU A 397 -7.37 1.81 -5.85
CA LEU A 397 -8.02 0.79 -5.03
C LEU A 397 -7.19 -0.51 -4.98
N ASP A 398 -6.62 -0.91 -6.11
CA ASP A 398 -5.68 -2.02 -6.30
C ASP A 398 -4.79 -1.69 -7.52
N TYR A 399 -3.81 -2.55 -7.84
CA TYR A 399 -3.02 -2.45 -9.06
C TYR A 399 -3.96 -2.53 -10.29
N PRO A 400 -4.00 -1.49 -11.14
CA PRO A 400 -4.91 -1.47 -12.29
C PRO A 400 -4.56 -2.59 -13.29
N SER A 401 -5.56 -3.01 -14.03
CA SER A 401 -5.42 -4.05 -15.06
C SER A 401 -6.10 -3.59 -16.35
N GLN A 402 -5.52 -3.98 -17.49
CA GLN A 402 -6.13 -3.85 -18.81
C GLN A 402 -7.39 -4.73 -18.99
N GLY A 403 -7.54 -5.80 -18.20
CA GLY A 403 -8.68 -6.71 -18.26
C GLY A 403 -9.97 -6.11 -17.70
N SER A 404 -11.11 -6.57 -18.22
CA SER A 404 -12.43 -6.21 -17.67
C SER A 404 -12.63 -6.85 -16.29
N TYR A 405 -13.08 -6.06 -15.32
CA TYR A 405 -13.19 -6.51 -13.93
C TYR A 405 -14.38 -7.45 -13.70
N THR A 406 -14.09 -8.62 -13.13
CA THR A 406 -15.05 -9.48 -12.44
C THR A 406 -15.44 -8.81 -11.12
N ARG A 407 -16.73 -8.71 -10.82
CA ARG A 407 -17.23 -8.00 -9.63
C ARG A 407 -18.46 -8.68 -9.03
N VAL A 408 -18.82 -8.30 -7.82
CA VAL A 408 -20.10 -8.76 -7.25
C VAL A 408 -21.26 -8.05 -7.94
N VAL A 409 -22.29 -8.81 -8.29
CA VAL A 409 -23.58 -8.30 -8.75
C VAL A 409 -24.61 -8.64 -7.69
N GLU A 410 -25.39 -7.63 -7.30
CA GLU A 410 -26.48 -7.77 -6.33
C GLU A 410 -27.82 -7.85 -7.04
N THR A 411 -28.66 -8.80 -6.66
CA THR A 411 -30.03 -8.94 -7.15
C THR A 411 -31.02 -9.05 -5.99
N GLY A 412 -32.19 -8.44 -6.12
CA GLY A 412 -33.25 -8.46 -5.09
C GLY A 412 -33.09 -7.42 -3.97
N GLY A 413 -31.90 -6.83 -3.82
CA GLY A 413 -31.59 -5.82 -2.80
C GLY A 413 -30.09 -5.58 -2.71
N SER A 414 -29.63 -4.98 -1.61
CA SER A 414 -28.20 -4.81 -1.30
C SER A 414 -27.87 -5.23 0.12
N VAL A 415 -26.63 -5.66 0.37
CA VAL A 415 -26.13 -5.99 1.71
C VAL A 415 -25.11 -4.95 2.17
N ALA A 416 -25.20 -4.51 3.42
CA ALA A 416 -24.21 -3.65 4.05
C ALA A 416 -23.78 -4.22 5.41
N ALA A 417 -22.57 -3.87 5.85
CA ALA A 417 -22.06 -4.27 7.15
C ALA A 417 -21.37 -3.09 7.85
N SER A 418 -21.19 -3.19 9.17
CA SER A 418 -20.37 -2.24 9.93
C SER A 418 -18.88 -2.34 9.61
N SER A 419 -18.41 -3.55 9.33
CA SER A 419 -17.05 -3.90 8.91
C SER A 419 -17.04 -5.34 8.40
N SER A 420 -15.96 -5.78 7.77
CA SER A 420 -15.73 -7.18 7.43
C SER A 420 -14.28 -7.60 7.68
N ALA A 421 -14.10 -8.87 8.06
CA ALA A 421 -12.79 -9.50 8.09
C ALA A 421 -12.17 -9.60 6.69
N SER A 422 -12.97 -9.45 5.62
CA SER A 422 -12.47 -9.36 4.25
C SER A 422 -12.02 -7.97 3.83
N ASP A 423 -12.16 -6.94 4.67
CA ASP A 423 -11.75 -5.59 4.31
C ASP A 423 -10.22 -5.52 4.18
N ALA A 424 -9.71 -4.80 3.19
CA ALA A 424 -8.26 -4.66 2.99
C ALA A 424 -7.57 -4.02 4.22
N THR A 425 -8.29 -3.18 4.98
CA THR A 425 -7.76 -2.54 6.18
C THR A 425 -7.91 -3.38 7.46
N ALA A 426 -8.43 -4.61 7.35
CA ALA A 426 -8.59 -5.51 8.49
C ALA A 426 -7.23 -5.77 9.17
N PHE A 427 -7.21 -5.64 10.50
CA PHE A 427 -6.01 -5.86 11.28
C PHE A 427 -5.57 -7.33 11.21
N GLY A 428 -4.30 -7.57 10.87
CA GLY A 428 -3.77 -8.91 10.64
C GLY A 428 -3.95 -9.43 9.20
N GLY A 429 -4.45 -8.59 8.30
CA GLY A 429 -4.67 -8.94 6.90
C GLY A 429 -6.14 -9.27 6.60
N ALA A 430 -6.48 -9.20 5.32
CA ALA A 430 -7.81 -9.50 4.81
C ALA A 430 -8.04 -11.02 4.70
N HIS A 431 -9.28 -11.43 4.98
CA HIS A 431 -9.78 -12.79 4.82
C HIS A 431 -10.95 -12.79 3.82
N PRO A 432 -10.68 -12.89 2.50
CA PRO A 432 -11.70 -12.77 1.46
C PRO A 432 -12.87 -13.77 1.60
N GLU A 433 -12.62 -14.95 2.17
CA GLU A 433 -13.61 -15.98 2.46
C GLU A 433 -14.64 -15.59 3.54
N ARG A 434 -14.40 -14.49 4.26
CA ARG A 434 -15.25 -13.98 5.36
C ARG A 434 -16.04 -12.72 5.00
N SER A 435 -16.34 -12.55 3.71
CA SER A 435 -16.97 -11.36 3.14
C SER A 435 -18.48 -11.27 3.33
N LEU A 436 -19.09 -10.15 2.93
CA LEU A 436 -20.55 -9.98 2.91
C LEU A 436 -21.23 -10.95 1.95
N THR A 437 -20.55 -11.34 0.86
CA THR A 437 -21.07 -12.28 -0.12
C THR A 437 -21.32 -13.65 0.52
N ALA A 438 -20.45 -14.08 1.43
CA ALA A 438 -20.54 -15.33 2.19
C ALA A 438 -21.69 -15.38 3.22
N ALA A 439 -22.52 -14.33 3.33
CA ALA A 439 -23.73 -14.37 4.15
C ALA A 439 -25.01 -14.61 3.35
N VAL A 440 -24.92 -14.58 2.01
CA VAL A 440 -26.06 -14.60 1.09
C VAL A 440 -25.73 -15.33 -0.22
N ASP A 441 -24.74 -16.22 -0.21
CA ASP A 441 -24.30 -16.99 -1.39
C ASP A 441 -25.00 -18.35 -1.51
N GLY A 442 -25.76 -18.77 -0.49
CA GLY A 442 -26.47 -20.04 -0.46
C GLY A 442 -25.60 -21.22 -0.05
N ASP A 443 -24.39 -20.98 0.46
CA ASP A 443 -23.46 -22.00 0.94
C ASP A 443 -23.39 -21.98 2.48
N PRO A 444 -23.98 -22.96 3.19
CA PRO A 444 -24.03 -22.93 4.65
C PRO A 444 -22.66 -23.09 5.33
N ASP A 445 -21.60 -23.44 4.59
CA ASP A 445 -20.25 -23.58 5.13
C ASP A 445 -19.41 -22.30 4.94
N THR A 446 -19.88 -21.31 4.20
CA THR A 446 -19.29 -19.97 4.15
C THR A 446 -19.95 -19.08 5.20
N ALA A 447 -19.26 -18.01 5.63
CA ALA A 447 -19.86 -17.05 6.54
C ALA A 447 -19.15 -15.70 6.52
N TRP A 448 -19.94 -14.62 6.58
CA TRP A 448 -19.44 -13.30 6.90
C TRP A 448 -18.95 -13.24 8.35
N PHE A 449 -17.79 -12.61 8.58
CA PHE A 449 -17.36 -12.17 9.89
C PHE A 449 -17.02 -10.66 9.87
N PRO A 450 -17.32 -9.90 10.94
CA PRO A 450 -16.86 -8.53 11.06
C PRO A 450 -15.34 -8.46 11.21
N ALA A 451 -14.77 -7.27 10.99
CA ALA A 451 -13.33 -7.06 11.15
C ALA A 451 -12.85 -7.46 12.55
N PRO A 452 -11.59 -7.94 12.70
CA PRO A 452 -11.04 -8.33 13.99
C PRO A 452 -11.17 -7.22 15.05
N GLY A 453 -11.72 -7.55 16.22
CA GLY A 453 -11.96 -6.60 17.30
C GLY A 453 -13.18 -6.97 18.15
N THR A 454 -13.75 -5.99 18.84
CA THR A 454 -15.00 -6.16 19.59
C THR A 454 -16.16 -6.40 18.63
N GLN A 455 -16.74 -7.60 18.67
CA GLN A 455 -17.89 -7.96 17.83
C GLN A 455 -19.24 -7.43 18.35
N GLU A 456 -19.32 -7.10 19.63
CA GLU A 456 -20.54 -6.50 20.20
C GLU A 456 -20.86 -5.18 19.50
N GLY A 457 -22.08 -5.07 18.96
CA GLY A 457 -22.53 -3.90 18.22
C GLY A 457 -22.15 -3.88 16.74
N GLN A 458 -21.33 -4.84 16.26
CA GLN A 458 -21.15 -5.04 14.82
C GLN A 458 -22.45 -5.54 14.20
N TRP A 459 -22.71 -5.17 12.95
CA TRP A 459 -23.99 -5.47 12.30
C TRP A 459 -23.84 -5.82 10.82
N LEU A 460 -24.79 -6.61 10.34
CA LEU A 460 -25.09 -6.88 8.93
C LEU A 460 -26.51 -6.39 8.64
N GLU A 461 -26.72 -5.70 7.53
CA GLU A 461 -28.01 -5.11 7.14
C GLU A 461 -28.39 -5.57 5.74
N LEU A 462 -29.55 -6.23 5.64
CA LEU A 462 -30.19 -6.61 4.39
C LEU A 462 -31.13 -5.48 3.98
N ARG A 463 -30.91 -4.87 2.81
CA ARG A 463 -31.73 -3.76 2.30
C ARG A 463 -32.54 -4.24 1.10
N ALA A 464 -33.80 -4.58 1.37
CA ALA A 464 -34.79 -4.95 0.38
C ALA A 464 -36.18 -4.62 0.92
N HIS A 465 -37.09 -4.22 0.02
CA HIS A 465 -38.47 -3.95 0.39
C HIS A 465 -39.22 -5.27 0.64
N SER A 466 -39.88 -5.37 1.79
CA SER A 466 -40.67 -6.54 2.18
C SER A 466 -41.93 -6.08 2.92
N ASP A 467 -43.09 -6.61 2.51
CA ASP A 467 -44.38 -6.33 3.13
C ASP A 467 -44.57 -7.13 4.43
N ASN A 468 -44.08 -8.37 4.47
CA ASN A 468 -44.24 -9.28 5.61
C ASN A 468 -42.91 -9.97 5.96
N PRO A 469 -41.92 -9.22 6.47
CA PRO A 469 -40.55 -9.69 6.58
C PRO A 469 -40.42 -10.88 7.55
N THR A 470 -40.00 -12.01 7.01
CA THR A 470 -39.60 -13.20 7.76
C THR A 470 -38.14 -13.49 7.43
N LEU A 471 -37.28 -13.50 8.45
CA LEU A 471 -35.84 -13.67 8.31
C LEU A 471 -35.46 -15.13 8.58
N SER A 472 -34.88 -15.81 7.60
CA SER A 472 -34.13 -17.05 7.82
C SER A 472 -32.67 -16.71 8.10
N LEU A 473 -32.16 -17.14 9.25
CA LEU A 473 -30.81 -16.80 9.71
C LEU A 473 -30.05 -18.03 10.24
N THR A 474 -28.84 -18.24 9.73
CA THR A 474 -27.88 -19.24 10.20
C THR A 474 -26.59 -18.54 10.62
N THR A 475 -26.13 -18.77 11.86
CA THR A 475 -24.85 -18.23 12.34
C THR A 475 -23.73 -19.25 12.25
N ALA A 476 -22.48 -18.80 12.26
CA ALA A 476 -21.28 -19.63 12.30
C ALA A 476 -20.42 -19.29 13.55
N GLY A 477 -19.52 -20.21 13.93
CA GLY A 477 -18.63 -20.03 15.07
C GLY A 477 -19.28 -20.37 16.40
N ALA A 478 -19.37 -19.39 17.32
CA ALA A 478 -19.91 -19.59 18.67
C ALA A 478 -21.43 -19.32 18.77
N PRO A 479 -22.12 -19.86 19.79
CA PRO A 479 -23.49 -19.45 20.12
C PRO A 479 -23.55 -17.97 20.50
N THR A 480 -24.59 -17.28 20.04
CA THR A 480 -24.72 -15.82 20.21
C THR A 480 -26.15 -15.38 20.52
N GLU A 481 -26.30 -14.19 21.07
CA GLU A 481 -27.57 -13.45 21.03
C GLU A 481 -27.44 -12.34 19.99
N VAL A 482 -28.39 -12.25 19.07
CA VAL A 482 -28.45 -11.16 18.08
C VAL A 482 -29.66 -10.28 18.34
N THR A 483 -29.55 -9.00 18.01
CA THR A 483 -30.68 -8.08 17.97
C THR A 483 -31.08 -7.86 16.52
N ILE A 484 -32.31 -8.24 16.17
CA ILE A 484 -32.90 -7.99 14.85
C ILE A 484 -33.71 -6.70 14.96
N SER A 485 -33.39 -5.70 14.14
CA SER A 485 -34.11 -4.43 14.09
C SER A 485 -34.61 -4.07 12.70
N SER A 486 -35.77 -3.44 12.65
CA SER A 486 -36.48 -3.05 11.44
C SER A 486 -37.54 -2.01 11.78
N ALA A 487 -37.74 -1.00 10.91
CA ALA A 487 -38.76 0.06 11.07
C ALA A 487 -38.85 0.68 12.50
N GLY A 488 -37.71 0.83 13.20
CA GLY A 488 -37.63 1.36 14.57
C GLY A 488 -37.99 0.38 15.69
N ALA A 489 -38.46 -0.83 15.38
CA ALA A 489 -38.69 -1.92 16.33
C ALA A 489 -37.49 -2.88 16.37
N HIS A 490 -37.37 -3.66 17.46
CA HIS A 490 -36.32 -4.65 17.60
C HIS A 490 -36.75 -5.87 18.43
N THR A 491 -36.10 -7.01 18.22
CA THR A 491 -36.25 -8.23 19.00
C THR A 491 -34.89 -8.90 19.21
N LYS A 492 -34.73 -9.63 20.31
CA LYS A 492 -33.49 -10.37 20.63
C LYS A 492 -33.71 -11.86 20.47
N VAL A 493 -32.78 -12.53 19.79
CA VAL A 493 -32.87 -13.96 19.49
C VAL A 493 -31.55 -14.63 19.83
N LYS A 494 -31.61 -15.74 20.58
CA LYS A 494 -30.45 -16.59 20.85
C LYS A 494 -30.32 -17.64 19.77
N LEU A 495 -29.15 -17.71 19.16
CA LEU A 495 -28.86 -18.56 18.03
C LEU A 495 -27.76 -19.56 18.37
N LYS A 496 -27.89 -20.75 17.79
CA LYS A 496 -26.84 -21.77 17.81
C LYS A 496 -26.23 -21.83 16.41
N PRO A 497 -24.89 -21.95 16.31
CA PRO A 497 -24.21 -22.01 15.02
C PRO A 497 -24.66 -23.23 14.22
N GLY A 498 -24.77 -23.08 12.90
CA GLY A 498 -25.15 -24.13 11.95
C GLY A 498 -26.62 -24.55 11.96
N ILE A 499 -27.49 -23.87 12.74
CA ILE A 499 -28.92 -24.18 12.80
C ILE A 499 -29.71 -23.04 12.14
N PRO A 500 -30.32 -23.26 10.95
CA PRO A 500 -31.23 -22.30 10.34
C PRO A 500 -32.39 -21.98 11.28
N THR A 501 -32.61 -20.70 11.54
CA THR A 501 -33.64 -20.21 12.46
C THR A 501 -34.50 -19.16 11.75
N THR A 502 -35.79 -19.45 11.63
CA THR A 502 -36.78 -18.50 11.09
C THR A 502 -37.24 -17.54 12.19
N ILE A 503 -37.16 -16.24 11.92
CA ILE A 503 -37.44 -15.15 12.85
C ILE A 503 -38.43 -14.20 12.20
N LYS A 504 -39.58 -13.96 12.85
CA LYS A 504 -40.49 -12.90 12.43
C LYS A 504 -39.88 -11.54 12.73
N VAL A 505 -39.68 -10.73 11.69
CA VAL A 505 -39.06 -9.41 11.84
C VAL A 505 -40.08 -8.45 12.49
N PRO A 506 -39.67 -7.67 13.52
CA PRO A 506 -40.57 -6.74 14.18
C PRO A 506 -40.82 -5.49 13.32
N GLY A 507 -41.93 -4.78 13.55
CA GLY A 507 -42.17 -3.44 12.96
C GLY A 507 -43.05 -3.39 11.71
N GLY A 508 -43.44 -4.51 11.11
CA GLY A 508 -44.29 -4.55 9.90
C GLY A 508 -43.48 -4.42 8.60
N PRO A 509 -44.07 -3.88 7.51
CA PRO A 509 -43.36 -3.64 6.25
C PRO A 509 -42.08 -2.82 6.46
N THR A 510 -41.02 -3.16 5.73
CA THR A 510 -39.70 -2.54 5.88
C THR A 510 -38.91 -2.52 4.58
N ASP A 511 -37.96 -1.59 4.50
CA ASP A 511 -36.96 -1.52 3.44
C ASP A 511 -35.59 -2.09 3.88
N ALA A 512 -35.44 -2.39 5.17
CA ALA A 512 -34.20 -2.93 5.71
C ALA A 512 -34.40 -3.76 6.99
N VAL A 513 -33.62 -4.83 7.10
CA VAL A 513 -33.52 -5.67 8.29
C VAL A 513 -32.07 -5.70 8.75
N ARG A 514 -31.81 -5.21 9.97
CA ARG A 514 -30.46 -5.20 10.55
C ARG A 514 -30.30 -6.28 11.62
N ILE A 515 -29.23 -7.05 11.48
CA ILE A 515 -28.79 -8.09 12.41
C ILE A 515 -27.59 -7.53 13.17
N THR A 516 -27.75 -7.23 14.45
CA THR A 516 -26.67 -6.71 15.32
C THR A 516 -26.17 -7.81 16.25
N LEU A 517 -24.86 -8.05 16.25
CA LEU A 517 -24.22 -9.05 17.11
C LEU A 517 -24.18 -8.56 18.56
N GLY A 518 -24.58 -9.44 19.49
CA GLY A 518 -24.54 -9.18 20.92
C GLY A 518 -23.18 -9.49 21.58
N PRO A 519 -23.09 -9.32 22.91
CA PRO A 519 -21.87 -9.59 23.67
C PRO A 519 -21.48 -11.07 23.59
N GLN A 520 -20.20 -11.31 23.31
CA GLN A 520 -19.63 -12.65 23.22
C GLN A 520 -19.12 -13.11 24.59
N ARG A 521 -19.40 -14.37 24.96
CA ARG A 521 -18.76 -15.00 26.13
C ARG A 521 -17.56 -15.80 25.65
N PRO A 522 -16.32 -15.46 26.05
CA PRO A 522 -15.17 -16.28 25.69
C PRO A 522 -15.34 -17.68 26.29
N THR A 523 -15.18 -18.72 25.47
CA THR A 523 -15.10 -20.11 25.93
C THR A 523 -13.67 -20.62 25.75
N THR A 524 -13.27 -21.60 26.54
CA THR A 524 -11.88 -22.11 26.59
C THR A 524 -11.47 -22.93 25.37
N THR A 525 -12.39 -23.27 24.46
CA THR A 525 -12.15 -24.25 23.37
C THR A 525 -12.65 -23.82 21.99
N GLN A 526 -13.26 -22.64 21.84
CA GLN A 526 -13.61 -22.06 20.55
C GLN A 526 -13.10 -20.62 20.51
N SER A 527 -12.58 -20.17 19.37
CA SER A 527 -12.49 -18.73 19.11
C SER A 527 -13.90 -18.19 19.31
N GLY A 528 -14.14 -17.37 20.34
CA GLY A 528 -15.47 -16.82 20.66
C GLY A 528 -15.98 -15.82 19.59
N LYS A 529 -15.62 -16.03 18.33
CA LYS A 529 -15.99 -15.27 17.15
C LYS A 529 -17.29 -15.82 16.60
N VAL A 530 -18.16 -14.92 16.17
CA VAL A 530 -19.45 -15.21 15.57
C VAL A 530 -19.48 -14.63 14.16
N GLY A 531 -20.01 -15.41 13.24
CA GLY A 531 -20.29 -15.01 11.86
C GLY A 531 -21.73 -15.29 11.47
N ILE A 532 -22.13 -14.79 10.30
CA ILE A 532 -23.43 -15.06 9.68
C ILE A 532 -23.16 -15.88 8.43
N ALA A 533 -23.62 -17.14 8.44
CA ALA A 533 -23.47 -18.05 7.32
C ALA A 533 -24.51 -17.79 6.24
N GLU A 534 -25.78 -17.67 6.64
CA GLU A 534 -26.87 -17.42 5.70
C GLU A 534 -27.88 -16.46 6.33
N ALA A 535 -28.29 -15.44 5.58
CA ALA A 535 -29.32 -14.48 5.99
C ALA A 535 -30.21 -14.12 4.80
N ALA A 536 -31.49 -14.51 4.85
CA ALA A 536 -32.45 -14.24 3.79
C ALA A 536 -33.78 -13.72 4.32
N ILE A 537 -34.33 -12.68 3.67
CA ILE A 537 -35.73 -12.27 3.86
C ILE A 537 -36.56 -13.14 2.90
N GLU A 538 -37.45 -13.98 3.44
CA GLU A 538 -38.11 -15.06 2.67
C GLU A 538 -38.92 -14.54 1.46
N ASP A 539 -39.56 -13.37 1.56
CA ASP A 539 -40.34 -12.74 0.48
C ASP A 539 -39.54 -11.72 -0.36
N ALA A 540 -38.28 -11.46 0.00
CA ALA A 540 -37.38 -10.54 -0.69
C ALA A 540 -35.92 -11.04 -0.63
N PRO A 541 -35.61 -12.21 -1.23
CA PRO A 541 -34.28 -12.78 -1.16
C PRO A 541 -33.26 -11.89 -1.88
N ILE A 542 -32.12 -11.67 -1.23
CA ILE A 542 -30.98 -10.94 -1.78
C ILE A 542 -29.93 -11.98 -2.17
N ARG A 543 -29.34 -11.83 -3.36
CA ARG A 543 -28.19 -12.65 -3.80
C ARG A 543 -27.04 -11.72 -4.12
N ARG A 544 -25.84 -12.11 -3.68
CA ARG A 544 -24.57 -11.50 -4.07
C ARG A 544 -23.77 -12.54 -4.84
N MET A 545 -23.44 -12.24 -6.09
CA MET A 545 -22.78 -13.20 -6.97
C MET A 545 -21.56 -12.58 -7.64
N VAL A 546 -20.40 -13.21 -7.49
CA VAL A 546 -19.20 -12.81 -8.24
C VAL A 546 -19.43 -13.15 -9.71
N THR A 547 -19.54 -12.13 -10.56
CA THR A 547 -20.00 -12.25 -11.94
C THR A 547 -18.87 -11.88 -12.91
N VAL A 548 -18.55 -12.82 -13.79
CA VAL A 548 -17.57 -12.65 -14.86
C VAL A 548 -18.19 -11.83 -16.00
N PRO A 549 -17.45 -10.89 -16.62
CA PRO A 549 -17.91 -10.17 -17.81
C PRO A 549 -18.41 -11.10 -18.93
N GLU A 550 -19.32 -10.61 -19.75
CA GLU A 550 -19.92 -11.38 -20.84
C GLU A 550 -18.86 -11.86 -21.83
N ALA A 551 -18.84 -13.17 -22.08
CA ALA A 551 -17.86 -13.76 -22.98
C ALA A 551 -18.09 -13.39 -24.44
N PRO A 552 -17.04 -13.11 -25.24
CA PRO A 552 -17.19 -12.89 -26.67
C PRO A 552 -17.54 -14.18 -27.42
N ALA A 553 -18.10 -14.07 -28.62
CA ALA A 553 -18.48 -15.21 -29.46
C ALA A 553 -17.29 -16.14 -29.85
N SER A 554 -16.06 -15.64 -29.72
CA SER A 554 -14.81 -16.36 -29.93
C SER A 554 -14.39 -17.26 -28.77
N VAL A 555 -15.09 -17.23 -27.63
CA VAL A 555 -14.71 -18.01 -26.44
C VAL A 555 -14.63 -19.50 -26.75
N ARG A 556 -13.59 -20.14 -26.22
CA ARG A 556 -13.30 -21.58 -26.31
C ARG A 556 -12.95 -22.18 -24.96
N GLU A 557 -12.60 -21.36 -23.98
CA GLU A 557 -12.23 -21.80 -22.64
C GLU A 557 -12.67 -20.79 -21.57
N PHE A 558 -13.17 -21.32 -20.45
CA PHE A 558 -13.32 -20.58 -19.20
C PHE A 558 -12.36 -21.11 -18.14
N LEU A 559 -11.77 -20.21 -17.35
CA LEU A 559 -10.93 -20.55 -16.20
C LEU A 559 -11.37 -19.74 -14.97
N PHE A 560 -11.85 -20.43 -13.95
CA PHE A 560 -12.27 -19.85 -12.68
C PHE A 560 -11.28 -20.27 -11.58
N GLN A 561 -10.97 -19.37 -10.65
CA GLN A 561 -10.01 -19.66 -9.59
C GLN A 561 -10.32 -18.93 -8.27
N LYS A 562 -9.74 -19.46 -7.20
CA LYS A 562 -9.61 -18.81 -5.88
C LYS A 562 -8.17 -18.79 -5.38
N VAL A 563 -7.20 -18.98 -6.26
CA VAL A 563 -5.75 -18.98 -5.98
C VAL A 563 -5.26 -17.56 -5.67
N ALA A 564 -5.55 -16.58 -6.52
CA ALA A 564 -5.11 -15.20 -6.34
C ALA A 564 -5.92 -14.44 -5.28
N VAL A 565 -7.19 -14.84 -5.09
CA VAL A 565 -8.10 -14.31 -4.07
C VAL A 565 -8.88 -15.48 -3.48
N ASP A 566 -8.52 -15.91 -2.27
CA ASP A 566 -9.16 -17.07 -1.64
C ASP A 566 -10.54 -16.73 -1.08
N THR A 567 -11.57 -16.86 -1.91
CA THR A 567 -12.96 -16.72 -1.49
C THR A 567 -13.46 -17.95 -0.70
N GLY A 568 -12.61 -18.92 -0.39
CA GLY A 568 -12.93 -20.18 0.29
C GLY A 568 -13.61 -21.21 -0.63
N VAL A 569 -14.59 -20.76 -1.42
CA VAL A 569 -15.31 -21.51 -2.45
C VAL A 569 -15.36 -20.70 -3.74
N ILE A 570 -15.35 -21.38 -4.89
CA ILE A 570 -15.64 -20.74 -6.18
C ILE A 570 -17.16 -20.83 -6.36
N ILE A 571 -17.84 -19.69 -6.25
CA ILE A 571 -19.24 -19.50 -6.67
C ILE A 571 -19.21 -18.32 -7.65
N ARG A 572 -19.52 -18.58 -8.93
CA ARG A 572 -19.41 -17.59 -10.00
C ARG A 572 -20.60 -17.65 -10.94
N SER A 573 -21.04 -16.48 -11.40
CA SER A 573 -21.93 -16.38 -12.56
C SER A 573 -21.13 -16.00 -13.81
N PHE A 574 -21.46 -16.62 -14.93
CA PHE A 574 -20.88 -16.33 -16.23
C PHE A 574 -21.96 -16.49 -17.31
N SER A 575 -21.68 -15.99 -18.52
CA SER A 575 -22.61 -16.08 -19.64
C SER A 575 -21.92 -16.46 -20.93
N LEU A 576 -22.62 -17.22 -21.77
CA LEU A 576 -22.16 -17.62 -23.10
C LEU A 576 -23.05 -17.01 -24.19
N PRO A 577 -22.46 -16.49 -25.28
CA PRO A 577 -23.22 -15.96 -26.42
C PRO A 577 -23.70 -17.06 -27.38
N LYS A 578 -23.23 -18.29 -27.22
CA LYS A 578 -23.52 -19.45 -28.07
C LYS A 578 -23.40 -20.74 -27.26
N ASP A 579 -24.03 -21.79 -27.75
CA ASP A 579 -23.83 -23.13 -27.20
C ASP A 579 -22.36 -23.55 -27.36
N LEU A 580 -21.80 -24.15 -26.33
CA LEU A 580 -20.40 -24.57 -26.28
C LEU A 580 -20.30 -25.93 -25.60
N THR A 581 -19.65 -26.88 -26.26
CA THR A 581 -19.27 -28.15 -25.64
C THR A 581 -17.89 -27.98 -25.01
N VAL A 582 -17.79 -28.22 -23.70
CA VAL A 582 -16.56 -28.07 -22.92
C VAL A 582 -16.25 -29.36 -22.19
N ARG A 583 -14.97 -29.62 -21.98
CA ARG A 583 -14.47 -30.66 -21.08
C ARG A 583 -14.01 -30.04 -19.78
N LEU A 584 -14.46 -30.61 -18.67
CA LEU A 584 -14.09 -30.13 -17.34
C LEU A 584 -12.71 -30.66 -16.91
N SER A 585 -11.87 -29.75 -16.41
CA SER A 585 -10.63 -30.07 -15.68
C SER A 585 -10.51 -29.15 -14.48
N GLN A 586 -9.91 -29.61 -13.38
CA GLN A 586 -9.83 -28.85 -12.13
C GLN A 586 -8.62 -29.32 -11.30
N SER A 587 -8.27 -28.54 -10.28
CA SER A 587 -7.14 -28.83 -9.39
C SER A 587 -7.33 -30.11 -8.57
N ASP A 588 -8.55 -30.38 -8.11
CA ASP A 588 -8.91 -31.59 -7.35
C ASP A 588 -10.03 -32.36 -8.04
N CYS A 589 -9.67 -33.45 -8.72
CA CYS A 589 -10.62 -34.30 -9.43
C CYS A 589 -11.50 -35.17 -8.51
N HIS A 590 -11.24 -35.19 -7.19
CA HIS A 590 -12.10 -35.88 -6.22
C HIS A 590 -13.31 -35.05 -5.78
N GLN A 591 -13.28 -33.73 -6.02
CA GLN A 591 -14.39 -32.84 -5.70
C GLN A 591 -15.35 -32.70 -6.89
N PRO A 592 -16.68 -32.74 -6.67
CA PRO A 592 -17.62 -32.40 -7.72
C PRO A 592 -17.64 -30.89 -7.96
N THR A 593 -17.75 -30.50 -9.23
CA THR A 593 -18.08 -29.13 -9.63
C THR A 593 -19.54 -29.11 -10.07
N HIS A 594 -20.34 -28.22 -9.50
CA HIS A 594 -21.74 -28.06 -9.89
C HIS A 594 -21.84 -26.94 -10.91
N ILE A 595 -22.52 -27.20 -12.03
CA ILE A 595 -22.91 -26.17 -13.01
C ILE A 595 -24.42 -26.20 -13.10
N ASP A 596 -25.08 -25.08 -12.80
CA ASP A 596 -26.54 -24.96 -12.65
C ASP A 596 -27.13 -26.09 -11.80
N ASP A 597 -26.55 -26.27 -10.60
CA ASP A 597 -26.87 -27.33 -9.63
C ASP A 597 -26.64 -28.78 -10.10
N THR A 598 -26.13 -28.98 -11.32
CA THR A 598 -25.80 -30.31 -11.84
C THR A 598 -24.34 -30.66 -11.57
N PRO A 599 -24.03 -31.76 -10.87
CA PRO A 599 -22.65 -32.14 -10.54
C PRO A 599 -21.91 -32.78 -11.72
N TYR A 600 -20.66 -32.38 -11.89
CA TYR A 600 -19.70 -32.90 -12.87
C TYR A 600 -18.33 -33.15 -12.23
N THR A 601 -17.53 -33.98 -12.88
CA THR A 601 -16.18 -34.36 -12.47
C THR A 601 -15.18 -34.20 -13.62
N CYS A 602 -13.88 -34.36 -13.34
CA CYS A 602 -12.84 -34.22 -14.35
C CYS A 602 -13.08 -35.17 -15.54
N GLY A 603 -12.97 -34.64 -16.75
CA GLY A 603 -13.09 -35.40 -18.00
C GLY A 603 -14.50 -35.47 -18.57
N ASP A 604 -15.52 -35.03 -17.81
CA ASP A 604 -16.90 -34.95 -18.32
C ASP A 604 -16.99 -33.92 -19.45
N ASP A 605 -17.71 -34.30 -20.51
CA ASP A 605 -18.07 -33.41 -21.62
C ASP A 605 -19.45 -32.80 -21.33
N ILE A 606 -19.51 -31.47 -21.28
CA ILE A 606 -20.65 -30.68 -20.84
C ILE A 606 -21.11 -29.82 -22.01
N VAL A 607 -22.41 -29.83 -22.29
CA VAL A 607 -23.03 -28.92 -23.27
C VAL A 607 -23.60 -27.72 -22.50
N LEU A 608 -22.91 -26.60 -22.58
CA LEU A 608 -23.39 -25.32 -22.05
C LEU A 608 -24.22 -24.63 -23.14
N THR A 609 -25.46 -24.27 -22.81
CA THR A 609 -26.34 -23.52 -23.73
C THR A 609 -25.96 -22.04 -23.76
N ALA A 610 -26.39 -21.30 -24.78
CA ALA A 610 -26.31 -19.84 -24.74
C ALA A 610 -27.16 -19.29 -23.57
N GLY A 611 -26.61 -18.35 -22.80
CA GLY A 611 -27.28 -17.76 -21.64
C GLY A 611 -26.40 -17.69 -20.40
N HIS A 612 -27.05 -17.48 -19.25
CA HIS A 612 -26.40 -17.39 -17.94
C HIS A 612 -26.24 -18.77 -17.31
N HIS A 613 -25.09 -18.98 -16.67
CA HIS A 613 -24.76 -20.18 -15.93
C HIS A 613 -24.15 -19.81 -14.58
N GLU A 614 -24.30 -20.70 -13.61
CA GLU A 614 -23.65 -20.63 -12.30
C GLU A 614 -22.73 -21.83 -12.12
N ILE A 615 -21.52 -21.59 -11.60
CA ILE A 615 -20.56 -22.64 -11.26
C ILE A 615 -20.22 -22.58 -9.78
N ARG A 616 -20.25 -23.75 -9.12
CA ARG A 616 -19.88 -23.93 -7.71
C ARG A 616 -18.88 -25.08 -7.53
N THR A 617 -17.72 -24.80 -6.94
CA THR A 617 -16.72 -25.82 -6.62
C THR A 617 -15.82 -25.44 -5.45
N ARG A 618 -15.30 -26.46 -4.74
CA ARG A 618 -14.29 -26.31 -3.69
C ARG A 618 -12.86 -26.43 -4.21
N SER A 619 -12.67 -26.82 -5.47
CA SER A 619 -11.37 -26.83 -6.14
C SER A 619 -10.75 -25.42 -6.16
N ASN A 620 -9.42 -25.35 -6.18
CA ASN A 620 -8.67 -24.08 -6.25
C ASN A 620 -8.82 -23.41 -7.61
N TRP A 621 -8.95 -24.20 -8.66
CA TRP A 621 -9.31 -23.74 -10.00
C TRP A 621 -10.11 -24.80 -10.76
N VAL A 622 -10.92 -24.33 -11.71
CA VAL A 622 -11.65 -25.16 -12.66
C VAL A 622 -11.58 -24.53 -14.06
N ARG A 623 -11.33 -25.38 -15.06
CA ARG A 623 -11.21 -25.03 -16.47
C ARG A 623 -12.25 -25.80 -17.27
N LEU A 624 -12.99 -25.07 -18.08
CA LEU A 624 -13.98 -25.59 -19.03
C LEU A 624 -13.48 -25.30 -20.44
N SER A 625 -12.85 -26.27 -21.10
CA SER A 625 -12.20 -26.07 -22.41
C SER A 625 -12.90 -26.85 -23.50
N GLU A 626 -13.05 -26.26 -24.68
CA GLU A 626 -13.47 -26.99 -25.87
C GLU A 626 -12.55 -28.21 -26.11
N PRO A 627 -13.08 -29.42 -26.33
CA PRO A 627 -12.26 -30.61 -26.53
C PRO A 627 -11.22 -30.43 -27.65
N GLY A 628 -9.94 -30.66 -27.33
CA GLY A 628 -8.83 -30.53 -28.27
C GLY A 628 -8.32 -29.10 -28.47
N TYR A 629 -8.90 -28.10 -27.80
CA TYR A 629 -8.34 -26.75 -27.76
C TYR A 629 -7.07 -26.71 -26.89
N SER A 630 -6.05 -26.00 -27.38
CA SER A 630 -4.85 -25.68 -26.63
C SER A 630 -4.32 -24.31 -27.08
N PRO A 631 -3.83 -23.45 -26.16
CA PRO A 631 -3.17 -22.20 -26.53
C PRO A 631 -1.98 -22.42 -27.45
N ARG A 632 -1.69 -21.43 -28.29
CA ARG A 632 -0.63 -21.52 -29.31
C ARG A 632 0.74 -21.39 -28.63
N SER A 633 1.64 -22.34 -28.89
CA SER A 633 2.92 -22.49 -28.18
C SER A 633 4.12 -22.56 -29.13
N ASN A 634 4.30 -21.56 -29.98
CA ASN A 634 5.41 -21.44 -30.92
C ASN A 634 6.57 -20.59 -30.39
N LEU A 635 6.94 -20.81 -29.12
CA LEU A 635 7.97 -20.05 -28.42
C LEU A 635 9.30 -20.81 -28.34
N ARG A 636 10.39 -20.07 -28.52
CA ARG A 636 11.76 -20.56 -28.34
C ARG A 636 12.61 -19.55 -27.58
N ASP A 637 13.41 -20.02 -26.63
CA ASP A 637 14.41 -19.20 -25.92
C ASP A 637 15.48 -18.67 -26.91
N ILE A 638 15.84 -17.40 -26.74
CA ILE A 638 16.93 -16.71 -27.43
C ILE A 638 18.01 -16.37 -26.42
N ALA A 639 19.23 -16.85 -26.68
CA ALA A 639 20.40 -16.54 -25.86
C ALA A 639 20.86 -15.09 -26.06
N ARG A 640 21.59 -14.55 -25.07
CA ARG A 640 22.15 -13.18 -25.19
C ARG A 640 23.11 -13.11 -26.38
N GLY A 641 22.88 -12.15 -27.28
CA GLY A 641 23.73 -11.91 -28.44
C GLY A 641 23.46 -12.83 -29.64
N GLU A 642 22.54 -13.78 -29.50
CA GLU A 642 22.12 -14.64 -30.61
C GLU A 642 21.57 -13.80 -31.78
N SER A 643 21.99 -14.15 -32.99
CA SER A 643 21.55 -13.50 -34.22
C SER A 643 20.28 -14.15 -34.74
N LEU A 644 19.26 -13.35 -35.02
CA LEU A 644 17.99 -13.83 -35.54
C LEU A 644 18.13 -14.13 -37.04
N PRO A 645 17.75 -15.33 -37.52
CA PRO A 645 17.74 -15.62 -38.95
C PRO A 645 16.64 -14.81 -39.66
N PRO A 646 16.71 -14.58 -40.98
CA PRO A 646 15.60 -13.99 -41.72
C PRO A 646 14.41 -14.97 -41.80
N ALA A 647 13.19 -14.42 -41.88
CA ALA A 647 11.95 -15.14 -42.13
C ALA A 647 11.10 -14.35 -43.14
N ASP A 648 10.23 -15.01 -43.92
CA ASP A 648 9.36 -14.37 -44.91
C ASP A 648 8.06 -13.79 -44.33
N HIS A 649 7.92 -13.84 -43.01
CA HIS A 649 6.77 -13.36 -42.24
C HIS A 649 7.24 -12.60 -40.99
N ASP A 650 6.33 -11.84 -40.38
CA ASP A 650 6.59 -11.14 -39.14
C ASP A 650 6.79 -12.13 -37.98
N ARG A 651 7.63 -11.78 -37.01
CA ARG A 651 7.87 -12.57 -35.78
C ARG A 651 7.73 -11.68 -34.56
N ILE A 652 7.57 -12.28 -33.38
CA ILE A 652 7.46 -11.52 -32.13
C ILE A 652 8.64 -11.85 -31.23
N LEU A 653 9.41 -10.83 -30.85
CA LEU A 653 10.40 -10.92 -29.79
C LEU A 653 9.78 -10.53 -28.46
N VAL A 654 9.81 -11.42 -27.48
CA VAL A 654 9.38 -11.15 -26.10
C VAL A 654 10.63 -10.97 -25.24
N THR A 655 10.86 -9.76 -24.71
CA THR A 655 12.13 -9.44 -24.03
C THR A 655 12.20 -9.89 -22.58
N THR A 656 11.09 -10.42 -22.04
CA THR A 656 10.82 -10.77 -20.62
C THR A 656 10.96 -9.63 -19.62
N ARG A 657 11.25 -8.39 -20.08
CA ARG A 657 11.30 -7.18 -19.26
C ARG A 657 9.93 -6.54 -19.17
N ALA A 658 9.68 -5.80 -18.09
CA ALA A 658 8.50 -4.96 -17.98
C ALA A 658 8.40 -3.93 -19.13
N ALA A 659 7.18 -3.71 -19.62
CA ALA A 659 6.87 -2.71 -20.65
C ALA A 659 7.31 -1.31 -20.23
N ASN A 660 7.96 -0.58 -21.14
CA ASN A 660 8.35 0.80 -20.90
C ASN A 660 8.33 1.62 -22.19
N LYS A 661 7.64 2.77 -22.17
CA LYS A 661 7.49 3.68 -23.32
C LYS A 661 8.82 4.17 -23.92
N GLY A 662 9.90 4.16 -23.15
CA GLY A 662 11.22 4.60 -23.60
C GLY A 662 12.13 3.48 -24.08
N LEU A 663 11.78 2.21 -23.86
CA LEU A 663 12.59 1.07 -24.27
C LEU A 663 12.38 0.81 -25.77
N THR A 664 13.48 0.83 -26.52
CA THR A 664 13.48 0.57 -27.96
C THR A 664 14.38 -0.62 -28.27
N ALA A 665 14.08 -1.30 -29.38
CA ALA A 665 14.90 -2.38 -29.90
C ALA A 665 15.34 -2.06 -31.32
N THR A 666 16.61 -2.30 -31.62
CA THR A 666 17.22 -2.10 -32.93
C THR A 666 17.98 -3.35 -33.34
N LEU A 667 17.93 -3.70 -34.62
CA LEU A 667 18.75 -4.75 -35.20
C LEU A 667 20.15 -4.21 -35.56
N SER A 668 21.08 -5.12 -35.79
CA SER A 668 22.47 -4.79 -36.15
C SER A 668 22.61 -3.97 -37.44
N ASP A 669 21.61 -3.99 -38.32
CA ASP A 669 21.54 -3.20 -39.55
C ASP A 669 20.95 -1.78 -39.34
N GLY A 670 20.54 -1.45 -38.11
CA GLY A 670 19.92 -0.17 -37.74
C GLY A 670 18.39 -0.17 -37.80
N THR A 671 17.74 -1.27 -38.18
CA THR A 671 16.28 -1.36 -38.23
C THR A 671 15.68 -1.26 -36.82
N GLU A 672 14.87 -0.23 -36.55
CA GLU A 672 14.11 -0.11 -35.29
C GLU A 672 12.87 -1.00 -35.35
N LEU A 673 12.67 -1.80 -34.30
CA LEU A 673 11.54 -2.73 -34.20
C LEU A 673 10.32 -2.05 -33.59
N ARG A 674 9.12 -2.44 -34.04
CA ARG A 674 7.86 -1.88 -33.53
C ARG A 674 7.54 -2.45 -32.14
N PRO A 675 7.36 -1.62 -31.09
CA PRO A 675 7.04 -2.11 -29.76
C PRO A 675 5.63 -2.75 -29.71
N ALA A 676 5.48 -3.75 -28.85
CA ALA A 676 4.23 -4.42 -28.50
C ALA A 676 4.28 -4.87 -27.03
N GLU A 677 3.16 -5.31 -26.48
CA GLU A 677 3.04 -5.79 -25.11
C GLU A 677 2.28 -7.12 -25.10
N PHE A 678 2.87 -8.14 -24.47
CA PHE A 678 2.28 -9.47 -24.33
C PHE A 678 2.56 -10.01 -22.93
N ASN A 679 1.93 -11.11 -22.53
CA ASN A 679 2.11 -11.75 -21.23
C ASN A 679 2.04 -10.75 -20.06
N ALA A 680 0.99 -9.92 -20.04
CA ALA A 680 0.69 -9.00 -18.94
C ALA A 680 1.87 -8.05 -18.61
N ALA A 681 2.09 -7.05 -19.47
CA ALA A 681 3.18 -6.07 -19.38
C ALA A 681 4.61 -6.58 -19.62
N SER A 682 4.80 -7.66 -20.40
CA SER A 682 6.13 -7.95 -20.96
C SER A 682 6.39 -7.14 -22.23
N GLN A 683 7.44 -6.31 -22.21
CA GLN A 683 7.90 -5.57 -23.38
C GLN A 683 8.26 -6.55 -24.50
N SER A 684 7.60 -6.35 -25.63
CA SER A 684 7.80 -7.14 -26.84
C SER A 684 8.05 -6.23 -28.04
N PHE A 685 8.53 -6.83 -29.13
CA PHE A 685 8.81 -6.14 -30.39
C PHE A 685 8.43 -7.01 -31.58
N ILE A 686 7.77 -6.40 -32.58
CA ILE A 686 7.49 -7.05 -33.85
C ILE A 686 8.73 -6.94 -34.73
N ILE A 687 9.24 -8.10 -35.17
CA ILE A 687 10.33 -8.22 -36.13
C ILE A 687 9.68 -8.37 -37.52
N PRO A 688 9.86 -7.42 -38.44
CA PRO A 688 9.24 -7.49 -39.74
C PRO A 688 9.84 -8.61 -40.60
N ALA A 689 9.08 -9.10 -41.57
CA ALA A 689 9.56 -10.03 -42.59
C ALA A 689 10.87 -9.56 -43.24
N GLY A 690 11.80 -10.48 -43.46
CA GLY A 690 13.14 -10.28 -44.03
C GLY A 690 14.19 -9.75 -43.05
N ALA A 691 13.77 -9.18 -41.91
CA ALA A 691 14.68 -8.61 -40.93
C ALA A 691 15.43 -9.70 -40.15
N HIS A 692 16.73 -9.48 -39.94
CA HIS A 692 17.65 -10.44 -39.35
C HIS A 692 18.78 -9.71 -38.60
N GLY A 693 19.54 -10.45 -37.80
CA GLY A 693 20.65 -9.90 -37.04
C GLY A 693 20.43 -9.91 -35.52
N THR A 694 21.39 -9.34 -34.79
CA THR A 694 21.37 -9.32 -33.32
C THR A 694 20.56 -8.13 -32.82
N VAL A 695 19.69 -8.36 -31.83
CA VAL A 695 18.85 -7.31 -31.23
C VAL A 695 19.61 -6.58 -30.13
N THR A 696 19.61 -5.25 -30.20
CA THR A 696 20.13 -4.36 -29.16
C THR A 696 19.00 -3.53 -28.57
N LEU A 697 18.88 -3.55 -27.25
CA LEU A 697 17.90 -2.75 -26.50
C LEU A 697 18.55 -1.44 -26.04
N SER A 698 17.82 -0.33 -26.13
CA SER A 698 18.29 0.97 -25.65
C SER A 698 17.16 1.79 -25.04
N MET A 699 17.50 2.73 -24.16
CA MET A 699 16.53 3.65 -23.55
C MET A 699 16.60 5.01 -24.24
N ARG A 700 15.49 5.45 -24.85
CA ARG A 700 15.42 6.69 -25.66
C ARG A 700 15.94 7.93 -24.94
N ALA A 701 15.76 8.00 -23.62
CA ALA A 701 16.13 9.17 -22.81
C ALA A 701 17.49 9.06 -22.09
N ASP A 702 18.27 7.99 -22.27
CA ASP A 702 19.53 7.77 -21.54
C ASP A 702 20.54 8.92 -21.76
N ALA A 703 20.83 9.26 -23.02
CA ALA A 703 21.77 10.35 -23.34
C ALA A 703 21.33 11.71 -22.79
N THR A 704 20.02 11.96 -22.77
CA THR A 704 19.42 13.16 -22.21
C THR A 704 19.62 13.16 -20.69
N TYR A 705 19.26 12.07 -20.00
CA TYR A 705 19.46 11.90 -18.56
C TYR A 705 20.93 12.12 -18.15
N ARG A 706 21.88 11.45 -18.81
CA ARG A 706 23.33 11.54 -18.52
C ARG A 706 23.88 12.95 -18.73
N ARG A 707 23.54 13.62 -19.84
CA ARG A 707 23.95 15.01 -20.10
C ARG A 707 23.38 15.96 -19.05
N GLY A 708 22.15 15.73 -18.60
CA GLY A 708 21.53 16.52 -17.54
C GLY A 708 22.26 16.43 -16.21
N LEU A 709 22.67 15.22 -15.82
CA LEU A 709 23.46 15.01 -14.60
C LEU A 709 24.83 15.69 -14.69
N LEU A 710 25.55 15.49 -15.80
CA LEU A 710 26.86 16.12 -16.02
C LEU A 710 26.76 17.65 -16.02
N GLY A 711 25.80 18.21 -16.75
CA GLY A 711 25.57 19.65 -16.80
C GLY A 711 25.22 20.24 -15.44
N GLY A 712 24.40 19.55 -14.65
CA GLY A 712 24.09 19.95 -13.27
C GLY A 712 25.31 19.93 -12.35
N GLY A 713 26.16 18.90 -12.46
CA GLY A 713 27.41 18.81 -11.71
C GLY A 713 28.38 19.96 -12.04
N VAL A 714 28.56 20.26 -13.33
CA VAL A 714 29.38 21.40 -13.78
C VAL A 714 28.84 22.72 -13.24
N LEU A 715 27.53 22.94 -13.31
CA LEU A 715 26.90 24.15 -12.79
C LEU A 715 27.10 24.30 -11.27
N ALA A 716 27.00 23.21 -10.51
CA ALA A 716 27.25 23.22 -9.07
C ALA A 716 28.69 23.65 -8.74
N VAL A 717 29.68 23.13 -9.47
CA VAL A 717 31.09 23.53 -9.33
C VAL A 717 31.29 25.01 -9.67
N VAL A 718 30.65 25.51 -10.74
CA VAL A 718 30.71 26.92 -11.14
C VAL A 718 30.11 27.83 -10.07
N ILE A 719 28.94 27.46 -9.50
CA ILE A 719 28.30 28.22 -8.42
C ILE A 719 29.18 28.23 -7.17
N ALA A 720 29.74 27.08 -6.78
CA ALA A 720 30.63 26.99 -5.62
C ALA A 720 31.90 27.84 -5.81
N ALA A 721 32.53 27.77 -6.99
CA ALA A 721 33.69 28.59 -7.33
C ALA A 721 33.34 30.09 -7.35
N GLY A 722 32.18 30.46 -7.89
CA GLY A 722 31.67 31.83 -7.87
C GLY A 722 31.42 32.34 -6.46
N TYR A 723 30.88 31.51 -5.57
CA TYR A 723 30.67 31.84 -4.16
C TYR A 723 31.99 32.03 -3.41
N VAL A 724 32.95 31.13 -3.60
CA VAL A 724 34.31 31.26 -3.05
C VAL A 724 34.97 32.54 -3.56
N LEU A 725 34.87 32.83 -4.86
CA LEU A 725 35.41 34.05 -5.45
C LEU A 725 34.73 35.31 -4.89
N ALA A 726 33.41 35.28 -4.68
CA ALA A 726 32.67 36.37 -4.06
C ALA A 726 33.07 36.59 -2.60
N ILE A 727 33.32 35.52 -1.83
CA ILE A 727 33.85 35.61 -0.46
C ILE A 727 35.25 36.21 -0.46
N ILE A 728 36.15 35.71 -1.33
CA ILE A 728 37.53 36.22 -1.43
C ILE A 728 37.55 37.69 -1.83
N ARG A 729 36.65 38.11 -2.73
CA ARG A 729 36.55 39.49 -3.20
C ARG A 729 35.78 40.43 -2.27
N ARG A 730 35.06 39.91 -1.27
CA ARG A 730 34.29 40.74 -0.34
C ARG A 730 35.24 41.60 0.52
N ARG A 731 35.32 42.89 0.19
CA ARG A 731 35.68 43.93 1.16
C ARG A 731 34.50 44.08 2.15
N ARG A 732 34.78 44.25 3.44
CA ARG A 732 33.78 44.48 4.50
C ARG A 732 32.92 45.70 4.17
N GLY A 733 31.82 45.51 3.44
CA GLY A 733 30.77 46.50 3.27
C GLY A 733 29.74 46.36 4.40
N THR A 734 29.24 47.49 4.89
CA THR A 734 28.11 47.52 5.84
C THR A 734 26.84 47.06 5.12
N GLU A 735 26.23 45.97 5.60
CA GLU A 735 24.97 45.47 5.03
C GLU A 735 23.85 46.51 5.23
N PRO A 736 23.08 46.83 4.18
CA PRO A 736 21.94 47.73 4.32
C PRO A 736 20.89 47.14 5.27
N PRO A 737 20.18 47.97 6.05
CA PRO A 737 19.18 47.49 7.00
C PRO A 737 18.01 46.80 6.27
N VAL A 738 17.66 45.59 6.72
CA VAL A 738 16.49 44.85 6.24
C VAL A 738 15.21 45.58 6.67
N ARG A 739 14.32 45.87 5.72
CA ARG A 739 13.03 46.51 6.01
C ARG A 739 12.11 45.53 6.77
N PRO A 740 11.41 45.99 7.83
CA PRO A 740 10.41 45.17 8.50
C PRO A 740 9.21 44.92 7.59
N TRP A 741 8.56 43.77 7.77
CA TRP A 741 7.31 43.44 7.07
C TRP A 741 6.18 44.40 7.53
N PRO A 742 5.18 44.70 6.67
CA PRO A 742 4.00 45.44 7.07
C PRO A 742 3.32 44.82 8.30
N ALA A 743 2.87 45.66 9.24
CA ALA A 743 2.39 45.22 10.55
C ALA A 743 1.25 44.19 10.47
N LEU A 744 0.36 44.32 9.49
CA LEU A 744 -0.85 43.49 9.31
C LEU A 744 -0.58 42.05 8.85
N ILE A 745 0.54 41.77 8.18
CA ILE A 745 0.75 40.46 7.55
C ILE A 745 0.90 39.36 8.62
N LEU A 746 1.66 39.63 9.67
CA LEU A 746 2.00 38.59 10.65
C LEU A 746 0.79 38.11 11.46
N PRO A 747 -0.12 38.98 11.95
CA PRO A 747 -1.38 38.53 12.52
C PRO A 747 -2.28 37.80 11.54
N LEU A 748 -2.37 38.25 10.29
CA LEU A 748 -3.21 37.59 9.28
C LEU A 748 -2.72 36.16 9.02
N VAL A 749 -1.41 35.96 8.85
CA VAL A 749 -0.81 34.63 8.67
C VAL A 749 -0.98 33.77 9.93
N GLY A 750 -0.82 34.36 11.13
CA GLY A 750 -1.04 33.64 12.39
C GLY A 750 -2.49 33.23 12.62
N THR A 751 -3.45 34.10 12.30
CA THR A 751 -4.88 33.78 12.34
C THR A 751 -5.23 32.71 11.30
N ALA A 752 -4.70 32.80 10.08
CA ALA A 752 -4.89 31.76 9.06
C ALA A 752 -4.35 30.40 9.54
N ALA A 753 -3.16 30.38 10.16
CA ALA A 753 -2.56 29.16 10.70
C ALA A 753 -3.44 28.46 11.75
N VAL A 754 -4.01 29.21 12.70
CA VAL A 754 -4.91 28.59 13.69
C VAL A 754 -6.27 28.23 13.09
N CYS A 755 -6.76 28.94 12.08
CA CYS A 755 -7.98 28.58 11.38
C CYS A 755 -7.84 27.26 10.61
N CYS A 756 -6.64 26.94 10.11
CA CYS A 756 -6.36 25.64 9.52
C CYS A 756 -6.47 24.47 10.52
N ILE A 757 -6.43 24.73 11.83
CA ILE A 757 -6.43 23.70 12.87
C ILE A 757 -7.82 23.60 13.52
N VAL A 758 -8.34 24.73 14.01
CA VAL A 758 -9.59 24.77 14.81
C VAL A 758 -10.79 25.34 14.04
N GLY A 759 -10.64 25.53 12.73
CA GLY A 759 -11.66 26.15 11.88
C GLY A 759 -11.93 27.61 12.25
N TRP A 760 -13.19 28.05 12.09
CA TRP A 760 -13.59 29.45 12.28
C TRP A 760 -13.38 29.98 13.71
N TRP A 761 -13.28 29.11 14.72
CA TRP A 761 -12.94 29.49 16.10
C TRP A 761 -11.57 30.19 16.19
N GLY A 762 -10.66 29.90 15.27
CA GLY A 762 -9.35 30.56 15.18
C GLY A 762 -9.44 32.08 14.99
N LEU A 763 -10.52 32.58 14.36
CA LEU A 763 -10.77 34.01 14.18
C LEU A 763 -10.98 34.74 15.52
N LEU A 764 -11.48 34.03 16.54
CA LEU A 764 -11.79 34.60 17.85
C LEU A 764 -10.58 34.56 18.80
N MET A 765 -9.60 33.70 18.55
CA MET A 765 -8.48 33.46 19.48
C MET A 765 -7.55 34.66 19.64
N LEU A 766 -7.11 35.27 18.53
CA LEU A 766 -6.20 36.42 18.60
C LEU A 766 -6.87 37.66 19.23
N PRO A 767 -8.12 38.04 18.87
CA PRO A 767 -8.86 39.08 19.58
C PRO A 767 -9.05 38.79 21.07
N SER A 768 -9.34 37.53 21.43
CA SER A 768 -9.50 37.13 22.84
C SER A 768 -8.20 37.28 23.62
N LEU A 769 -7.07 36.83 23.08
CA LEU A 769 -5.76 37.01 23.70
C LEU A 769 -5.36 38.48 23.80
N TRP A 770 -5.69 39.29 22.79
CA TRP A 770 -5.52 40.74 22.84
C TRP A 770 -6.35 41.36 23.97
N ALA A 771 -7.63 40.97 24.11
CA ALA A 771 -8.52 41.46 25.15
C ALA A 771 -8.00 41.06 26.55
N ILE A 772 -7.59 39.81 26.74
CA ILE A 772 -6.95 39.34 27.98
C ILE A 772 -5.75 40.22 28.30
N ARG A 773 -4.86 40.49 27.33
CA ARG A 773 -3.68 41.32 27.54
C ARG A 773 -4.02 42.81 27.77
N ARG A 774 -5.15 43.27 27.24
CA ARG A 774 -5.60 44.66 27.37
C ARG A 774 -6.20 44.94 28.74
N PHE A 775 -6.92 43.97 29.31
CA PHE A 775 -7.69 44.12 30.55
C PHE A 775 -7.09 43.38 31.76
N THR A 776 -6.02 42.59 31.58
CA THR A 776 -5.34 41.88 32.68
C THR A 776 -3.83 42.12 32.67
N THR A 777 -3.15 41.68 33.74
CA THR A 777 -1.67 41.70 33.85
C THR A 777 -1.01 40.43 33.32
N ILE A 778 -1.79 39.50 32.76
CA ILE A 778 -1.30 38.20 32.28
C ILE A 778 -0.39 38.41 31.08
N THR A 779 0.85 37.95 31.18
CA THR A 779 1.84 38.07 30.11
C THR A 779 1.75 36.92 29.12
N PRO A 780 2.17 37.10 27.84
CA PRO A 780 2.21 36.02 26.86
C PRO A 780 3.00 34.78 27.33
N THR A 781 4.04 34.98 28.15
CA THR A 781 4.83 33.88 28.72
C THR A 781 4.06 33.05 29.75
N ILE A 782 3.17 33.68 30.53
CA ILE A 782 2.30 32.97 31.48
C ILE A 782 1.25 32.17 30.70
N ILE A 783 0.67 32.76 29.65
CA ILE A 783 -0.30 32.07 28.79
C ILE A 783 0.35 30.84 28.13
N ILE A 784 1.52 31.00 27.49
CA ILE A 784 2.25 29.86 26.90
C ILE A 784 2.53 28.80 27.96
N GLY A 785 3.06 29.18 29.13
CA GLY A 785 3.36 28.24 30.21
C GLY A 785 2.13 27.46 30.67
N ALA A 786 1.00 28.14 30.91
CA ALA A 786 -0.24 27.51 31.36
C ALA A 786 -0.85 26.59 30.30
N MET A 787 -0.99 27.07 29.05
CA MET A 787 -1.59 26.29 27.96
C MET A 787 -0.75 25.06 27.63
N MET A 788 0.58 25.21 27.56
CA MET A 788 1.49 24.10 27.30
C MET A 788 1.56 23.12 28.48
N ALA A 789 1.53 23.59 29.74
CA ALA A 789 1.51 22.69 30.90
C ALA A 789 0.23 21.84 30.96
N ILE A 790 -0.93 22.44 30.67
CA ILE A 790 -2.20 21.68 30.57
C ILE A 790 -2.07 20.66 29.44
N THR A 791 -1.63 21.08 28.25
CA THR A 791 -1.41 20.17 27.11
C THR A 791 -0.52 18.98 27.47
N VAL A 792 0.60 19.23 28.16
CA VAL A 792 1.54 18.20 28.64
C VAL A 792 0.85 17.22 29.58
N LEU A 793 0.13 17.69 30.60
CA LEU A 793 -0.50 16.83 31.60
C LEU A 793 -1.55 15.89 30.96
N TRP A 794 -2.29 16.38 29.97
CA TRP A 794 -3.30 15.59 29.28
C TRP A 794 -2.66 14.58 28.32
N LEU A 795 -1.78 15.03 27.43
CA LEU A 795 -1.16 14.16 26.42
C LEU A 795 -0.26 13.11 27.08
N ALA A 796 0.44 13.42 28.18
CA ALA A 796 1.24 12.45 28.91
C ALA A 796 0.41 11.39 29.66
N ARG A 797 -0.86 11.68 29.98
CA ARG A 797 -1.79 10.71 30.60
C ARG A 797 -2.40 9.75 29.58
N THR A 798 -2.49 10.19 28.34
CA THR A 798 -3.12 9.47 27.23
C THR A 798 -2.25 9.54 25.97
N PRO A 799 -0.95 9.16 26.04
CA PRO A 799 -0.13 9.15 24.86
C PRO A 799 -0.64 8.07 23.89
N TRP A 800 -0.26 8.18 22.63
CA TRP A 800 -0.46 7.09 21.68
C TRP A 800 0.17 5.79 22.23
N PRO A 801 -0.46 4.60 22.11
CA PRO A 801 -1.69 4.26 21.40
C PRO A 801 -2.94 4.14 22.31
N SER A 802 -3.07 4.98 23.35
CA SER A 802 -4.26 4.98 24.19
C SER A 802 -5.55 5.12 23.35
N ALA A 803 -6.58 4.34 23.67
CA ALA A 803 -7.87 4.36 22.96
C ALA A 803 -8.51 5.76 22.90
N HIS A 804 -8.23 6.61 23.90
CA HIS A 804 -8.74 7.98 24.01
C HIS A 804 -7.80 9.05 23.45
N TYR A 805 -6.72 8.66 22.75
CA TYR A 805 -5.74 9.59 22.19
C TYR A 805 -6.41 10.64 21.29
N PHE A 806 -7.26 10.20 20.35
CA PHE A 806 -7.93 11.08 19.40
C PHE A 806 -9.04 11.93 20.02
N ASP A 807 -9.71 11.45 21.08
CA ASP A 807 -10.80 12.17 21.76
C ASP A 807 -10.35 13.53 22.32
N LEU A 808 -9.06 13.64 22.65
CA LEU A 808 -8.47 14.80 23.31
C LEU A 808 -7.77 15.78 22.37
N VAL A 809 -7.56 15.39 21.10
CA VAL A 809 -6.88 16.21 20.09
C VAL A 809 -7.53 17.60 19.92
N PRO A 810 -8.86 17.73 19.80
CA PRO A 810 -9.47 19.05 19.64
C PRO A 810 -9.21 19.99 20.82
N PHE A 811 -9.14 19.45 22.04
CA PHE A 811 -8.89 20.23 23.23
C PHE A 811 -7.42 20.70 23.31
N THR A 812 -6.46 19.81 23.05
CA THR A 812 -5.04 20.16 23.05
C THR A 812 -4.68 21.12 21.91
N ASP A 813 -5.33 20.99 20.74
CA ASP A 813 -5.16 21.91 19.62
C ASP A 813 -5.55 23.35 19.96
N VAL A 814 -6.68 23.56 20.67
CA VAL A 814 -7.09 24.88 21.14
C VAL A 814 -6.03 25.50 22.06
N LEU A 815 -5.52 24.74 23.02
CA LEU A 815 -4.50 25.22 23.96
C LEU A 815 -3.19 25.58 23.23
N CYS A 816 -2.73 24.71 22.33
CA CYS A 816 -1.53 24.95 21.55
C CYS A 816 -1.70 26.16 20.60
N CYS A 817 -2.86 26.35 19.98
CA CYS A 817 -3.16 27.52 19.15
C CYS A 817 -3.07 28.83 19.95
N LEU A 818 -3.61 28.86 21.17
CA LEU A 818 -3.49 30.02 22.07
C LEU A 818 -2.04 30.32 22.42
N ALA A 819 -1.23 29.30 22.69
CA ALA A 819 0.22 29.45 22.93
C ALA A 819 0.97 29.95 21.67
N LEU A 820 0.62 29.42 20.48
CA LEU A 820 1.22 29.79 19.19
C LEU A 820 0.98 31.26 18.81
N LEU A 821 -0.15 31.85 19.18
CA LEU A 821 -0.47 33.24 18.87
C LEU A 821 0.21 34.27 19.81
N CYS A 822 0.65 33.84 20.99
CA CYS A 822 1.28 34.72 21.98
C CYS A 822 2.49 35.54 21.48
N PRO A 823 3.39 35.02 20.60
CA PRO A 823 4.47 35.79 19.98
C PRO A 823 4.00 37.03 19.19
N LEU A 824 2.76 37.07 18.70
CA LEU A 824 2.19 38.22 18.00
C LEU A 824 1.86 39.39 18.95
N LEU A 825 1.66 39.11 20.23
CA LEU A 825 1.17 40.07 21.24
C LEU A 825 2.29 40.64 22.12
N SER A 826 3.56 40.48 21.72
CA SER A 826 4.70 41.04 22.45
C SER A 826 4.76 42.57 22.35
N LYS A 827 5.41 43.25 23.33
CA LYS A 827 5.45 44.71 23.43
C LYS A 827 6.07 45.44 22.22
N ASP A 828 6.81 44.74 21.37
CA ASP A 828 7.40 45.29 20.14
C ASP A 828 6.40 45.38 18.97
N CYS A 829 5.23 44.73 19.09
CA CYS A 829 4.11 44.84 18.15
C CYS A 829 3.14 45.95 18.59
N ARG A 830 3.57 47.22 18.65
CA ARG A 830 2.60 48.33 18.75
C ARG A 830 1.90 48.49 17.40
N PHE A 831 0.77 47.81 17.27
CA PHE A 831 -0.26 48.22 16.33
C PHE A 831 -0.78 49.61 16.76
N GLY A 832 -0.58 50.62 15.93
CA GLY A 832 -1.31 51.89 16.04
C GLY A 832 -0.61 53.08 16.72
N GLU A 833 0.72 53.08 16.90
CA GLU A 833 1.43 54.31 17.27
C GLU A 833 2.61 54.56 16.31
N ARG A 834 2.29 55.08 15.13
CA ARG A 834 3.12 56.01 14.36
C ARG A 834 2.22 57.03 13.71
#